data_AF-A0A2H0BE30-F1
#
_entry.id   AF-A0A2H0BE30-F1
#
_cell.length_a   1.000
_cell.length_b   1.000
_cell.length_c   1.000
_cell.angle_alpha   90.00
_cell.angle_beta   90.00
_cell.angle_gamma   90.00
#
_symmetry.space_group_name_H-M   'P 1'
#
loop_
_entity.id
_entity.type
_entity.pdbx_description
1 polymer ?
#
loop_
_entity_poly.entity_id
_entity_poly.type
_entity_poly.pdbx_seq_one_letter_code
_entity_poly.pdbx_strand_id
1 'polypeptide(L)'
;FQISGVSNDSDNINGNLGLYNDFYYVYFKTDIPHTLPLQEAQNEFNKYFDTDLKNNLYFKVLINTTPDTSYKDYVYGYAEILDAALINDNNQNQYYGRIQLKGVPIGKVNSQEVHPFSKAAIHSGMINTPNLTFGHPDYNNLIDQPLDFANQFIQDVFLNTSFLNNLIATFQGPQKNLYNNNVGKHIDTQKSIIRLLSRTDKKGGGSRVKKIIYNNSWADMTNQAESTSYLVKEYQYIKEDGTSSGVASYEPQLGGDEIPQHLPYTYNITHHTHVLNSWAKNLVSSPEYLSFYPIAESAFPSPAIYYERVVETNKAQNNLSNGYIVYHFFTTKDYPTIVNVSALQQKNPSFNLSLPFFHINKKHIAVSQGFTVINNDMNGKQKMVEYFDGNNILLKKITNSYNNNINGYTNFYCSSNNKNTKYSGLEKDVVVDLREESSVTSGGNVNANFNAFFVPFFPPISIFFSMFLFVPNYTESVFRSATVSQVYYKKAVLSKQLISDRGAVLDVFNLYRNPVTADPLITATKNQWDEKTYQYSLPAYYVYKQMGTSSPYTGHSFNMKTNAQGKIIQTNYIYLHDGDVVILPDTPACRFAWIYNTQLGKYLLDKDGNPITSSTFIGAYLWQSGYKNMLKPVVQTIQSKELPTFTGNLFQSYLATHDILNAQATKYIDYYSYRCTNCGCENNFVLDSTILNIGNGTPAVIRYYIESACNCDGSIILLPAYDQAGNPIHFFYNQQEITHIDSLCANTTITIYINNNSNQSFTITIPNGTQTITSYQTINPFIYKLKNAWRSYKDYVFISPREPQHTNTPIDLKNQGQYTNFVPFWYWDTNTWEKNESAWLFKECYNFADIHGNAIESYDMSNVYQAAGIAFKGKLQEFIAYNAHNSNIAFDGFEDYHPYYLNNATPQQPWQHKIDVLHTEHFRLSQHKPSWVSLEKPHTGYYSLQIPAHDSILKTTRVNDNILLNSPDTIYSIPFKITSEYCSDVFHLNNNTKYLYSFWYYGDSINYSSLASVSFLNGNNIPDTIDYISPAIEGWRQVTGHFTYQVTLAAIQCTKIIFSIINHTDSSIFIDDFRMHPYQANMKSFVYNPFNLLPVALLDENNFATIYQYDEQQQVQNIIKETEKGLIFIDYKKKHKMIK
;
A
#
# COMPACT_ATOMS: atom_id res chain seq x y z
N PHE A 1 -25.08 -13.46 35.94
CA PHE A 1 -26.27 -14.05 36.58
C PHE A 1 -26.95 -13.00 37.44
N GLN A 2 -28.29 -12.96 37.44
CA GLN A 2 -29.07 -12.02 38.24
C GLN A 2 -29.23 -12.56 39.67
N ILE A 3 -29.08 -11.68 40.66
CA ILE A 3 -29.31 -12.04 42.07
C ILE A 3 -30.82 -12.21 42.28
N SER A 4 -31.23 -13.38 42.78
CA SER A 4 -32.61 -13.70 43.10
C SER A 4 -32.99 -13.30 44.53
N GLY A 5 -32.03 -13.36 45.45
CA GLY A 5 -32.25 -13.01 46.86
C GLY A 5 -30.94 -12.91 47.63
N VAL A 6 -30.99 -12.27 48.80
CA VAL A 6 -29.91 -12.28 49.80
C VAL A 6 -30.55 -12.65 51.14
N SER A 7 -29.95 -13.59 51.88
CA SER A 7 -30.55 -14.10 53.13
C SER A 7 -29.52 -14.48 54.18
N ASN A 8 -29.97 -14.39 55.43
CA ASN A 8 -29.29 -14.77 56.68
C ASN A 8 -29.35 -16.26 56.97
N ASP A 9 -30.27 -16.93 56.30
CA ASP A 9 -30.52 -18.33 56.45
C ASP A 9 -29.97 -19.05 55.23
N SER A 10 -29.36 -20.23 55.45
CA SER A 10 -28.77 -21.08 54.41
C SER A 10 -29.80 -21.76 53.52
N ASP A 11 -31.06 -21.83 53.97
CA ASP A 11 -32.13 -22.59 53.31
C ASP A 11 -33.33 -21.72 52.88
N ASN A 12 -33.35 -20.43 53.23
CA ASN A 12 -34.47 -19.53 52.91
C ASN A 12 -34.18 -18.60 51.72
N ILE A 13 -34.78 -18.90 50.58
CA ILE A 13 -34.66 -18.15 49.31
C ILE A 13 -35.44 -16.82 49.36
N ASN A 14 -36.50 -16.71 50.17
CA ASN A 14 -37.38 -15.53 50.27
C ASN A 14 -36.89 -14.46 51.28
N GLY A 15 -35.56 -14.34 51.44
CA GLY A 15 -34.93 -13.46 52.43
C GLY A 15 -35.20 -11.96 52.23
N ASN A 16 -35.30 -11.24 53.34
CA ASN A 16 -35.48 -9.78 53.39
C ASN A 16 -34.45 -9.03 52.53
N LEU A 17 -34.88 -7.96 51.84
CA LEU A 17 -34.02 -7.06 51.03
C LEU A 17 -33.00 -6.23 51.83
N GLY A 18 -32.74 -6.61 53.10
CA GLY A 18 -31.93 -5.88 54.07
C GLY A 18 -30.65 -6.62 54.49
N LEU A 19 -29.49 -5.97 54.39
CA LEU A 19 -28.18 -6.52 54.72
C LEU A 19 -27.77 -6.19 56.19
N TYR A 20 -28.08 -7.07 57.16
CA TYR A 20 -27.90 -6.82 58.60
C TYR A 20 -27.13 -7.93 59.34
N ASN A 21 -25.86 -7.78 59.80
CA ASN A 21 -25.01 -8.72 60.61
C ASN A 21 -25.27 -10.25 60.67
N ASP A 22 -24.38 -11.05 60.04
CA ASP A 22 -24.13 -12.52 60.13
C ASP A 22 -24.06 -13.24 58.74
N PHE A 23 -22.89 -13.25 58.08
CA PHE A 23 -22.53 -13.96 56.82
C PHE A 23 -23.65 -14.34 55.84
N TYR A 24 -24.00 -13.40 54.93
CA TYR A 24 -25.17 -13.53 54.06
C TYR A 24 -24.97 -14.29 52.76
N TYR A 25 -25.86 -15.26 52.56
CA TYR A 25 -25.95 -16.09 51.38
C TYR A 25 -26.59 -15.30 50.24
N VAL A 26 -25.94 -15.33 49.07
CA VAL A 26 -26.46 -14.77 47.83
C VAL A 26 -27.06 -15.90 47.00
N TYR A 27 -28.31 -15.71 46.60
CA TYR A 27 -29.06 -16.68 45.81
C TYR A 27 -29.17 -16.20 44.36
N PHE A 28 -29.02 -17.12 43.42
CA PHE A 28 -29.25 -16.85 42.00
C PHE A 28 -29.97 -18.02 41.32
N LYS A 29 -30.74 -17.70 40.29
CA LYS A 29 -31.45 -18.68 39.49
C LYS A 29 -30.49 -19.44 38.58
N THR A 30 -30.47 -20.77 38.65
CA THR A 30 -29.67 -21.60 37.74
C THR A 30 -30.44 -21.91 36.46
N ASP A 31 -29.71 -22.21 35.39
CA ASP A 31 -30.27 -22.73 34.13
C ASP A 31 -30.27 -24.28 34.08
N ILE A 32 -29.97 -24.93 35.21
CA ILE A 32 -29.93 -26.39 35.33
C ILE A 32 -31.37 -26.94 35.27
N PRO A 33 -31.67 -27.88 34.35
CA PRO A 33 -32.99 -28.50 34.29
C PRO A 33 -33.34 -29.20 35.61
N HIS A 34 -34.51 -28.91 36.17
CA HIS A 34 -35.03 -29.59 37.37
C HIS A 34 -35.32 -31.10 37.14
N THR A 35 -35.35 -31.54 35.88
CA THR A 35 -35.46 -32.95 35.50
C THR A 35 -34.20 -33.77 35.76
N LEU A 36 -33.05 -33.15 36.04
CA LEU A 36 -31.82 -33.87 36.36
C LEU A 36 -31.83 -34.36 37.82
N PRO A 37 -31.34 -35.57 38.11
CA PRO A 37 -31.11 -36.01 39.48
C PRO A 37 -30.17 -35.05 40.23
N LEU A 38 -30.39 -34.87 41.54
CA LEU A 38 -29.64 -33.90 42.36
C LEU A 38 -28.11 -34.06 42.25
N GLN A 39 -27.61 -35.29 42.14
CA GLN A 39 -26.18 -35.58 42.03
C GLN A 39 -25.59 -35.14 40.69
N GLU A 40 -26.33 -35.31 39.59
CA GLU A 40 -25.92 -34.83 38.26
C GLU A 40 -26.07 -33.30 38.17
N ALA A 41 -27.13 -32.76 38.75
CA ALA A 41 -27.33 -31.32 38.87
C ALA A 41 -26.19 -30.65 39.67
N GLN A 42 -25.69 -31.30 40.73
CA GLN A 42 -24.54 -30.81 41.50
C GLN A 42 -23.25 -30.79 40.66
N ASN A 43 -23.03 -31.81 39.81
CA ASN A 43 -21.89 -31.82 38.89
C ASN A 43 -21.97 -30.68 37.86
N GLU A 44 -23.16 -30.38 37.34
CA GLU A 44 -23.40 -29.24 36.46
C GLU A 44 -23.25 -27.89 37.18
N PHE A 45 -23.66 -27.80 38.45
CA PHE A 45 -23.49 -26.60 39.27
C PHE A 45 -22.02 -26.26 39.52
N ASN A 46 -21.18 -27.26 39.73
CA ASN A 46 -19.75 -27.06 39.94
C ASN A 46 -19.07 -26.41 38.72
N LYS A 47 -19.64 -26.50 37.51
CA LYS A 47 -19.10 -25.84 36.29
C LYS A 47 -19.27 -24.32 36.28
N TYR A 48 -20.11 -23.74 37.14
CA TYR A 48 -20.22 -22.27 37.27
C TYR A 48 -18.98 -21.65 37.92
N PHE A 49 -18.18 -22.46 38.64
CA PHE A 49 -17.00 -22.06 39.37
C PHE A 49 -15.78 -22.73 38.76
N ASP A 50 -14.77 -21.94 38.40
CA ASP A 50 -13.49 -22.45 37.94
C ASP A 50 -12.57 -22.71 39.14
N THR A 51 -11.73 -23.73 39.06
CA THR A 51 -10.60 -23.92 39.99
C THR A 51 -9.59 -22.77 39.91
N ASP A 52 -9.51 -22.07 38.77
CA ASP A 52 -8.58 -20.94 38.54
C ASP A 52 -9.19 -19.56 38.85
N LEU A 53 -10.52 -19.46 39.00
CA LEU A 53 -11.23 -18.26 39.49
C LEU A 53 -11.01 -18.16 41.01
N LYS A 54 -9.78 -17.79 41.40
CA LYS A 54 -9.34 -17.46 42.76
C LYS A 54 -10.47 -16.88 43.61
N ASN A 55 -11.12 -17.66 44.47
CA ASN A 55 -12.06 -17.34 45.57
C ASN A 55 -12.87 -16.02 45.54
N ASN A 56 -13.01 -15.28 44.44
CA ASN A 56 -13.42 -13.87 44.42
C ASN A 56 -14.55 -13.71 43.39
N LEU A 57 -15.74 -13.43 43.88
CA LEU A 57 -16.94 -13.17 43.09
C LEU A 57 -17.01 -11.70 42.68
N TYR A 58 -17.07 -11.42 41.38
CA TYR A 58 -17.46 -10.09 40.91
C TYR A 58 -18.97 -9.86 41.10
N PHE A 59 -19.32 -8.69 41.62
CA PHE A 59 -20.69 -8.25 41.74
C PHE A 59 -20.85 -6.83 41.18
N LYS A 60 -22.05 -6.54 40.67
CA LYS A 60 -22.55 -5.22 40.32
C LYS A 60 -23.97 -5.11 40.83
N VAL A 61 -24.14 -4.40 41.93
CA VAL A 61 -25.40 -4.37 42.70
C VAL A 61 -25.94 -2.96 42.77
N LEU A 62 -27.26 -2.82 42.67
CA LEU A 62 -27.94 -1.55 42.89
C LEU A 62 -28.32 -1.44 44.37
N ILE A 63 -27.67 -0.55 45.10
CA ILE A 63 -27.76 -0.48 46.57
C ILE A 63 -27.78 0.98 47.05
N ASN A 64 -28.42 1.24 48.19
CA ASN A 64 -28.50 2.61 48.71
C ASN A 64 -27.13 3.11 49.20
N THR A 65 -26.66 4.23 48.63
CA THR A 65 -25.40 4.90 49.00
C THR A 65 -25.61 6.06 49.97
N THR A 66 -26.87 6.45 50.20
CA THR A 66 -27.25 7.50 51.15
C THR A 66 -28.14 6.94 52.27
N PRO A 67 -28.34 7.68 53.37
CA PRO A 67 -29.28 7.28 54.43
C PRO A 67 -30.73 7.16 53.93
N ASP A 68 -31.10 7.90 52.88
CA ASP A 68 -32.40 7.77 52.21
C ASP A 68 -32.39 6.59 51.25
N THR A 69 -33.20 5.58 51.58
CA THR A 69 -33.32 4.31 50.84
C THR A 69 -33.82 4.46 49.39
N SER A 70 -34.38 5.62 49.03
CA SER A 70 -34.85 5.94 47.69
C SER A 70 -33.70 6.16 46.70
N TYR A 71 -32.56 6.65 47.18
CA TYR A 71 -31.38 6.90 46.35
C TYR A 71 -30.46 5.67 46.36
N LYS A 72 -30.48 4.96 45.23
CA LYS A 72 -29.64 3.78 44.99
C LYS A 72 -28.71 4.05 43.83
N ASP A 73 -27.49 3.54 43.95
CA ASP A 73 -26.47 3.63 42.90
C ASP A 73 -25.86 2.25 42.61
N TYR A 74 -25.34 2.09 41.40
CA TYR A 74 -24.64 0.87 41.01
C TYR A 74 -23.28 0.83 41.66
N VAL A 75 -23.09 -0.17 42.51
CA VAL A 75 -21.84 -0.44 43.20
C VAL A 75 -21.31 -1.77 42.73
N TYR A 76 -20.05 -1.80 42.33
CA TYR A 76 -19.39 -2.98 41.82
C TYR A 76 -18.10 -3.25 42.57
N GLY A 77 -17.68 -4.51 42.60
CA GLY A 77 -16.49 -4.95 43.32
C GLY A 77 -16.33 -6.47 43.33
N TYR A 78 -15.34 -6.94 44.08
CA TYR A 78 -15.09 -8.36 44.32
C TYR A 78 -15.32 -8.73 45.79
N ALA A 79 -15.83 -9.93 46.03
CA ALA A 79 -16.07 -10.49 47.36
C ALA A 79 -15.53 -11.92 47.46
N GLU A 80 -14.92 -12.29 48.59
CA GLU A 80 -14.37 -13.64 48.78
C GLU A 80 -15.50 -14.66 49.03
N ILE A 81 -15.50 -15.78 48.29
CA ILE A 81 -16.44 -16.90 48.39
C ILE A 81 -15.92 -17.86 49.46
N LEU A 82 -16.76 -18.19 50.45
CA LEU A 82 -16.48 -19.19 51.48
C LEU A 82 -17.02 -20.59 51.11
N ASP A 83 -18.25 -20.64 50.61
CA ASP A 83 -18.96 -21.86 50.24
C ASP A 83 -19.91 -21.59 49.06
N ALA A 84 -20.19 -22.61 48.26
CA ALA A 84 -21.20 -22.57 47.22
C ALA A 84 -21.93 -23.92 47.12
N ALA A 85 -23.27 -23.88 47.09
CA ALA A 85 -24.10 -25.08 47.07
C ALA A 85 -25.33 -24.92 46.17
N LEU A 86 -25.84 -26.04 45.65
CA LEU A 86 -27.09 -26.09 44.90
C LEU A 86 -28.26 -26.34 45.86
N ILE A 87 -29.33 -25.56 45.74
CA ILE A 87 -30.55 -25.69 46.53
C ILE A 87 -31.71 -26.08 45.62
N ASN A 88 -32.51 -27.02 46.10
CA ASN A 88 -33.74 -27.44 45.45
C ASN A 88 -34.94 -26.72 46.09
N ASP A 89 -35.61 -25.84 45.35
CA ASP A 89 -36.90 -25.32 45.77
C ASP A 89 -38.01 -26.24 45.26
N ASN A 90 -38.54 -27.07 46.16
CA ASN A 90 -39.63 -27.99 45.87
C ASN A 90 -40.94 -27.28 45.48
N ASN A 91 -41.10 -25.98 45.80
CA ASN A 91 -42.33 -25.24 45.51
C ASN A 91 -42.36 -24.65 44.09
N GLN A 92 -41.20 -24.38 43.47
CA GLN A 92 -41.11 -23.76 42.14
C GLN A 92 -40.52 -24.69 41.05
N ASN A 93 -40.23 -25.96 41.35
CA ASN A 93 -39.58 -26.91 40.43
C ASN A 93 -38.32 -26.31 39.78
N GLN A 94 -37.46 -25.69 40.59
CA GLN A 94 -36.34 -24.89 40.12
C GLN A 94 -35.13 -25.09 41.04
N TYR A 95 -33.95 -25.25 40.44
CA TYR A 95 -32.69 -25.22 41.17
C TYR A 95 -32.16 -23.79 41.33
N TYR A 96 -31.76 -23.44 42.55
CA TYR A 96 -31.13 -22.17 42.91
C TYR A 96 -29.68 -22.40 43.35
N GLY A 97 -28.79 -21.51 42.95
CA GLY A 97 -27.41 -21.49 43.43
C GLY A 97 -27.30 -20.62 44.67
N ARG A 98 -26.67 -21.14 45.73
CA ARG A 98 -26.31 -20.41 46.94
C ARG A 98 -24.81 -20.14 46.96
N ILE A 99 -24.42 -18.89 47.25
CA ILE A 99 -23.03 -18.50 47.46
C ILE A 99 -22.91 -17.84 48.83
N GLN A 100 -22.05 -18.36 49.69
CA GLN A 100 -21.71 -17.73 50.97
C GLN A 100 -20.51 -16.80 50.79
N LEU A 101 -20.69 -15.52 51.11
CA LEU A 101 -19.62 -14.53 51.03
C LEU A 101 -18.98 -14.28 52.40
N LYS A 102 -17.68 -14.01 52.41
CA LYS A 102 -16.92 -13.65 53.61
C LYS A 102 -17.28 -12.24 54.08
N GLY A 103 -17.59 -12.10 55.37
CA GLY A 103 -17.82 -10.82 56.03
C GLY A 103 -16.57 -9.93 56.02
N VAL A 104 -16.78 -8.61 55.96
CA VAL A 104 -15.69 -7.63 55.91
C VAL A 104 -15.82 -6.65 57.08
N PRO A 105 -14.75 -6.37 57.84
CA PRO A 105 -14.83 -5.55 59.04
C PRO A 105 -15.16 -4.07 58.75
N ILE A 106 -15.98 -3.46 59.61
CA ILE A 106 -16.31 -2.03 59.60
C ILE A 106 -15.88 -1.34 60.92
N GLY A 107 -15.03 -0.31 60.81
CA GLY A 107 -14.52 0.45 61.97
C GLY A 107 -13.24 -0.11 62.61
N LYS A 108 -12.62 0.67 63.51
CA LYS A 108 -11.32 0.40 64.14
C LYS A 108 -11.40 -0.30 65.51
N VAL A 109 -12.55 -0.23 66.21
CA VAL A 109 -12.75 -0.75 67.58
C VAL A 109 -14.02 -1.62 67.61
N ASN A 110 -13.90 -2.87 68.06
CA ASN A 110 -14.92 -3.93 67.91
C ASN A 110 -15.45 -4.03 66.47
N SER A 111 -14.59 -4.53 65.59
CA SER A 111 -14.82 -4.66 64.14
C SER A 111 -15.92 -5.66 63.84
N GLN A 112 -17.16 -5.16 63.89
CA GLN A 112 -18.33 -5.84 63.35
C GLN A 112 -18.11 -6.14 61.87
N GLU A 113 -18.31 -7.38 61.47
CA GLU A 113 -18.24 -7.77 60.06
C GLU A 113 -19.58 -7.48 59.39
N VAL A 114 -19.52 -6.83 58.23
CA VAL A 114 -20.70 -6.50 57.42
C VAL A 114 -20.62 -7.19 56.07
N HIS A 115 -21.76 -7.24 55.38
CA HIS A 115 -21.82 -7.80 54.04
C HIS A 115 -20.90 -7.03 53.08
N PRO A 116 -20.20 -7.71 52.16
CA PRO A 116 -19.32 -7.03 51.21
C PRO A 116 -20.01 -5.92 50.40
N PHE A 117 -21.24 -6.17 49.95
CA PHE A 117 -22.03 -5.17 49.20
C PHE A 117 -22.25 -3.88 50.01
N SER A 118 -22.50 -3.98 51.32
CA SER A 118 -22.70 -2.83 52.21
C SER A 118 -21.43 -2.00 52.36
N LYS A 119 -20.29 -2.67 52.55
CA LYS A 119 -18.99 -2.00 52.65
C LYS A 119 -18.62 -1.28 51.35
N ALA A 120 -18.91 -1.90 50.20
CA ALA A 120 -18.71 -1.29 48.89
C ALA A 120 -19.57 -0.02 48.72
N ALA A 121 -20.84 -0.09 49.14
CA ALA A 121 -21.78 1.02 49.03
C ALA A 121 -21.36 2.23 49.89
N ILE A 122 -20.97 1.97 51.14
CA ILE A 122 -20.47 3.02 52.04
C ILE A 122 -19.22 3.69 51.46
N HIS A 123 -18.31 2.89 50.90
CA HIS A 123 -17.09 3.43 50.32
C HIS A 123 -17.36 4.25 49.05
N SER A 124 -18.20 3.73 48.13
CA SER A 124 -18.60 4.47 46.92
C SER A 124 -19.31 5.78 47.28
N GLY A 125 -20.23 5.75 48.24
CA GLY A 125 -20.93 6.96 48.71
C GLY A 125 -19.98 8.00 49.31
N MET A 126 -18.94 7.58 50.05
CA MET A 126 -17.96 8.49 50.62
C MET A 126 -17.12 9.24 49.58
N ILE A 127 -16.93 8.66 48.38
CA ILE A 127 -16.03 9.24 47.37
C ILE A 127 -16.82 9.95 46.29
N ASN A 128 -17.82 9.28 45.73
CA ASN A 128 -18.59 9.78 44.60
C ASN A 128 -19.66 10.80 45.04
N THR A 129 -20.26 10.59 46.21
CA THR A 129 -21.35 11.44 46.71
C THR A 129 -21.20 11.83 48.19
N PRO A 130 -20.06 12.40 48.63
CA PRO A 130 -19.81 12.67 50.05
C PRO A 130 -20.89 13.57 50.65
N ASN A 131 -21.33 14.60 49.92
CA ASN A 131 -22.34 15.55 50.40
C ASN A 131 -23.66 14.84 50.79
N LEU A 132 -24.15 13.94 49.92
CA LEU A 132 -25.39 13.20 50.12
C LEU A 132 -25.24 12.05 51.12
N THR A 133 -24.08 11.40 51.14
CA THR A 133 -23.81 10.24 52.01
C THR A 133 -23.65 10.64 53.47
N PHE A 134 -23.00 11.78 53.74
CA PHE A 134 -22.86 12.33 55.09
C PHE A 134 -24.09 13.14 55.55
N GLY A 135 -25.05 13.39 54.65
CA GLY A 135 -26.29 14.09 54.99
C GLY A 135 -26.09 15.57 55.32
N HIS A 136 -25.21 16.25 54.60
CA HIS A 136 -25.07 17.70 54.76
C HIS A 136 -26.35 18.40 54.26
N PRO A 137 -26.88 19.41 54.99
CA PRO A 137 -28.06 20.14 54.54
C PRO A 137 -27.81 20.80 53.18
N ASP A 138 -28.81 20.75 52.30
CA ASP A 138 -28.78 21.39 50.99
C ASP A 138 -28.49 22.89 51.13
N TYR A 139 -27.29 23.30 50.73
CA TYR A 139 -26.79 24.66 50.84
C TYR A 139 -27.41 25.67 49.86
N ASN A 140 -28.45 25.27 49.12
CA ASN A 140 -29.11 26.13 48.14
C ASN A 140 -30.10 27.15 48.74
N ASN A 141 -30.44 27.04 50.03
CA ASN A 141 -31.37 27.98 50.69
C ASN A 141 -30.69 29.08 51.54
N LEU A 142 -29.36 29.25 51.48
CA LEU A 142 -28.60 30.16 52.35
C LEU A 142 -27.77 31.21 51.60
N ILE A 143 -28.09 31.50 50.34
CA ILE A 143 -27.27 32.38 49.47
C ILE A 143 -27.41 33.88 49.84
N ASP A 144 -28.35 34.28 50.71
CA ASP A 144 -28.65 35.70 50.95
C ASP A 144 -28.19 36.33 52.29
N GLN A 145 -27.53 35.60 53.21
CA GLN A 145 -27.06 36.21 54.49
C GLN A 145 -25.74 35.58 55.01
N PRO A 146 -24.56 36.18 54.74
CA PRO A 146 -23.27 35.63 55.15
C PRO A 146 -23.03 35.63 56.68
N LEU A 147 -23.75 36.46 57.44
CA LEU A 147 -23.60 36.53 58.91
C LEU A 147 -24.38 35.43 59.65
N ASP A 148 -25.52 35.00 59.11
CA ASP A 148 -26.30 33.90 59.67
C ASP A 148 -25.68 32.53 59.35
N PHE A 149 -24.90 32.43 58.27
CA PHE A 149 -24.08 31.26 57.96
C PHE A 149 -23.03 30.99 59.05
N ALA A 150 -22.29 32.02 59.49
CA ALA A 150 -21.30 31.86 60.55
C ALA A 150 -21.96 31.55 61.90
N ASN A 151 -23.11 32.17 62.20
CA ASN A 151 -23.83 31.95 63.46
C ASN A 151 -24.55 30.58 63.50
N GLN A 152 -25.18 30.11 62.41
CA GLN A 152 -25.76 28.77 62.36
C GLN A 152 -24.70 27.68 62.29
N PHE A 153 -23.60 27.87 61.54
CA PHE A 153 -22.49 26.92 61.52
C PHE A 153 -21.83 26.81 62.91
N ILE A 154 -21.62 27.92 63.61
CA ILE A 154 -21.11 27.88 64.99
C ILE A 154 -22.15 27.30 65.95
N GLN A 155 -23.45 27.59 65.82
CA GLN A 155 -24.48 27.03 66.71
C GLN A 155 -24.72 25.52 66.48
N ASP A 156 -24.72 25.04 65.24
CA ASP A 156 -24.86 23.61 64.92
C ASP A 156 -23.60 22.80 65.23
N VAL A 157 -22.42 23.42 65.12
CA VAL A 157 -21.14 22.76 65.44
C VAL A 157 -20.80 22.81 66.95
N PHE A 158 -21.21 23.85 67.69
CA PHE A 158 -20.80 24.04 69.10
C PHE A 158 -21.91 23.90 70.16
N LEU A 159 -23.22 24.03 69.85
CA LEU A 159 -24.27 24.08 70.88
C LEU A 159 -25.39 23.04 70.75
N ASN A 160 -25.45 22.30 69.64
CA ASN A 160 -26.43 21.23 69.49
C ASN A 160 -25.97 19.95 70.23
N THR A 161 -26.90 19.29 70.92
CA THR A 161 -26.68 18.07 71.74
C THR A 161 -26.09 16.88 70.98
N SER A 162 -25.88 17.03 69.68
CA SER A 162 -25.19 16.11 68.78
C SER A 162 -23.67 16.02 69.00
N PHE A 163 -23.04 16.86 69.83
CA PHE A 163 -21.59 16.77 70.12
C PHE A 163 -21.21 15.45 70.83
N LEU A 164 -22.04 14.96 71.77
CA LEU A 164 -21.79 13.67 72.45
C LEU A 164 -21.97 12.47 71.52
N ASN A 165 -22.96 12.51 70.62
CA ASN A 165 -23.16 11.48 69.59
C ASN A 165 -22.06 11.54 68.51
N ASN A 166 -21.56 12.73 68.15
CA ASN A 166 -20.43 12.90 67.24
C ASN A 166 -19.08 12.51 67.88
N LEU A 167 -18.92 12.65 69.20
CA LEU A 167 -17.74 12.16 69.91
C LEU A 167 -17.71 10.62 69.88
N ILE A 168 -18.85 9.96 70.15
CA ILE A 168 -19.01 8.50 70.03
C ILE A 168 -18.83 8.04 68.56
N ALA A 169 -19.33 8.79 67.59
CA ALA A 169 -19.11 8.53 66.15
C ALA A 169 -17.63 8.65 65.73
N THR A 170 -16.89 9.59 66.34
CA THR A 170 -15.45 9.76 66.15
C THR A 170 -14.66 8.57 66.72
N PHE A 171 -15.11 7.99 67.85
CA PHE A 171 -14.53 6.77 68.43
C PHE A 171 -14.89 5.49 67.65
N GLN A 172 -16.06 5.43 66.99
CA GLN A 172 -16.51 4.26 66.21
C GLN A 172 -15.98 4.25 64.75
N GLY A 173 -15.58 5.41 64.23
CA GLY A 173 -15.08 5.61 62.86
C GLY A 173 -16.19 5.89 61.84
N PRO A 174 -15.93 6.74 60.82
CA PRO A 174 -16.96 7.30 59.94
C PRO A 174 -17.78 6.24 59.18
N GLN A 175 -17.15 5.15 58.76
CA GLN A 175 -17.83 4.06 58.04
C GLN A 175 -18.85 3.31 58.92
N LYS A 176 -18.54 3.11 60.21
CA LYS A 176 -19.45 2.43 61.15
C LYS A 176 -20.66 3.31 61.46
N ASN A 177 -20.44 4.62 61.54
CA ASN A 177 -21.53 5.60 61.68
C ASN A 177 -22.46 5.59 60.46
N LEU A 178 -21.92 5.61 59.24
CA LEU A 178 -22.72 5.53 58.00
C LEU A 178 -23.53 4.23 57.91
N TYR A 179 -22.95 3.09 58.28
CA TYR A 179 -23.67 1.82 58.34
C TYR A 179 -24.82 1.85 59.37
N ASN A 180 -24.58 2.45 60.54
CA ASN A 180 -25.64 2.63 61.54
C ASN A 180 -26.77 3.52 61.02
N ASN A 181 -26.45 4.52 60.18
CA ASN A 181 -27.40 5.41 59.49
C ASN A 181 -28.02 4.80 58.21
N ASN A 182 -28.12 3.47 58.15
CA ASN A 182 -28.77 2.70 57.07
C ASN A 182 -28.14 2.80 55.67
N VAL A 183 -26.94 3.36 55.52
CA VAL A 183 -26.21 3.35 54.24
C VAL A 183 -25.76 1.91 53.91
N GLY A 184 -25.99 1.47 52.68
CA GLY A 184 -25.56 0.16 52.19
C GLY A 184 -26.35 -1.03 52.74
N LYS A 185 -27.61 -0.84 53.19
CA LYS A 185 -28.44 -1.92 53.73
C LYS A 185 -29.51 -2.43 52.77
N HIS A 186 -29.97 -1.62 51.83
CA HIS A 186 -31.10 -1.94 50.95
C HIS A 186 -30.64 -2.15 49.51
N ILE A 187 -30.68 -3.40 49.07
CA ILE A 187 -30.33 -3.83 47.70
C ILE A 187 -31.59 -3.99 46.84
N ASP A 188 -31.49 -3.65 45.56
CA ASP A 188 -32.47 -4.03 44.54
C ASP A 188 -31.97 -5.25 43.77
N THR A 189 -32.49 -6.43 44.10
CA THR A 189 -32.07 -7.70 43.51
C THR A 189 -32.42 -7.79 42.02
N GLN A 190 -33.49 -7.13 41.56
CA GLN A 190 -33.91 -7.19 40.17
C GLN A 190 -32.90 -6.54 39.23
N LYS A 191 -32.13 -5.57 39.71
CA LYS A 191 -31.08 -4.87 38.93
C LYS A 191 -29.66 -5.26 39.33
N SER A 192 -29.52 -6.25 40.20
CA SER A 192 -28.22 -6.67 40.74
C SER A 192 -27.74 -7.96 40.09
N ILE A 193 -26.46 -8.00 39.71
CA ILE A 193 -25.85 -9.12 38.99
C ILE A 193 -24.52 -9.56 39.63
N ILE A 194 -24.18 -10.82 39.40
CA ILE A 194 -22.90 -11.45 39.74
C ILE A 194 -22.31 -12.14 38.50
N ARG A 195 -20.97 -12.20 38.40
CA ARG A 195 -20.27 -12.87 37.30
C ARG A 195 -19.94 -14.30 37.71
N LEU A 196 -20.42 -15.27 36.93
CA LEU A 196 -20.10 -16.69 37.03
C LEU A 196 -19.86 -17.23 35.62
N LEU A 197 -19.20 -18.38 35.51
CA LEU A 197 -19.00 -19.01 34.20
C LEU A 197 -20.34 -19.47 33.60
N SER A 198 -20.42 -19.53 32.27
CA SER A 198 -21.55 -20.15 31.60
C SER A 198 -21.29 -21.64 31.40
N ARG A 199 -22.34 -22.48 31.48
CA ARG A 199 -22.24 -23.92 31.18
C ARG A 199 -22.13 -24.21 29.68
N THR A 200 -22.52 -23.25 28.84
CA THR A 200 -22.51 -23.38 27.37
C THR A 200 -21.56 -22.38 26.75
N ASP A 201 -21.04 -22.69 25.56
CA ASP A 201 -20.23 -21.76 24.80
C ASP A 201 -20.97 -20.44 24.56
N LYS A 202 -20.29 -19.32 24.86
CA LYS A 202 -20.81 -17.99 24.59
C LYS A 202 -21.02 -17.84 23.09
N LYS A 203 -22.24 -17.45 22.70
CA LYS A 203 -22.56 -17.20 21.28
C LYS A 203 -21.85 -15.92 20.84
N GLY A 204 -20.80 -16.10 20.05
CA GLY A 204 -20.06 -14.98 19.46
C GLY A 204 -20.82 -14.28 18.33
N GLY A 205 -20.62 -12.97 18.20
CA GLY A 205 -21.15 -12.17 17.10
C GLY A 205 -20.24 -12.18 15.86
N GLY A 206 -20.82 -11.97 14.68
CA GLY A 206 -20.08 -11.83 13.41
C GLY A 206 -20.73 -12.59 12.24
N SER A 207 -20.54 -12.08 11.02
CA SER A 207 -21.00 -12.75 9.80
C SER A 207 -19.97 -13.76 9.32
N ARG A 208 -20.42 -14.94 8.89
CA ARG A 208 -19.58 -15.97 8.27
C ARG A 208 -20.21 -16.48 6.99
N VAL A 209 -19.38 -16.89 6.05
CA VAL A 209 -19.85 -17.44 4.78
C VAL A 209 -20.37 -18.84 5.03
N LYS A 210 -21.65 -19.09 4.78
CA LYS A 210 -22.23 -20.45 4.83
C LYS A 210 -22.08 -21.17 3.48
N LYS A 211 -22.29 -20.44 2.38
CA LYS A 211 -22.35 -20.99 1.02
C LYS A 211 -21.97 -19.93 -0.02
N ILE A 212 -21.16 -20.32 -0.99
CA ILE A 212 -20.89 -19.55 -2.22
C ILE A 212 -21.40 -20.39 -3.39
N ILE A 213 -22.18 -19.77 -4.27
CA ILE A 213 -22.74 -20.43 -5.45
C ILE A 213 -22.15 -19.75 -6.69
N TYR A 214 -21.42 -20.53 -7.48
CA TYR A 214 -20.99 -20.12 -8.81
C TYR A 214 -22.02 -20.62 -9.80
N ASN A 215 -22.75 -19.69 -10.41
CA ASN A 215 -23.71 -19.99 -11.45
C ASN A 215 -23.12 -19.57 -12.80
N ASN A 216 -23.19 -20.44 -13.81
CA ASN A 216 -22.92 -20.04 -15.19
C ASN A 216 -24.22 -19.80 -15.94
N SER A 217 -24.27 -18.74 -16.75
CA SER A 217 -25.40 -18.47 -17.66
C SER A 217 -25.32 -19.33 -18.93
N TRP A 218 -24.80 -20.57 -18.83
CA TRP A 218 -24.57 -21.42 -20.00
C TRP A 218 -25.89 -21.85 -20.65
N ALA A 219 -26.93 -22.08 -19.85
CA ALA A 219 -28.27 -22.33 -20.37
C ALA A 219 -28.82 -21.12 -21.14
N ASP A 220 -28.54 -19.90 -20.67
CA ASP A 220 -28.96 -18.66 -21.36
C ASP A 220 -28.20 -18.48 -22.68
N MET A 221 -26.93 -18.90 -22.73
CA MET A 221 -26.09 -18.83 -23.93
C MET A 221 -26.43 -19.90 -24.98
N THR A 222 -27.02 -21.03 -24.56
CA THR A 222 -27.34 -22.17 -25.44
C THR A 222 -28.84 -22.26 -25.78
N ASN A 223 -29.64 -21.23 -25.50
CA ASN A 223 -31.10 -21.27 -25.63
C ASN A 223 -31.73 -22.50 -24.94
N GLN A 224 -31.26 -22.81 -23.72
CA GLN A 224 -31.71 -23.96 -22.92
C GLN A 224 -31.46 -25.34 -23.56
N ALA A 225 -30.58 -25.44 -24.56
CA ALA A 225 -30.14 -26.73 -25.08
C ALA A 225 -29.32 -27.51 -24.04
N GLU A 226 -28.63 -26.80 -23.14
CA GLU A 226 -27.87 -27.34 -22.01
C GLU A 226 -28.43 -26.81 -20.68
N SER A 227 -28.36 -27.63 -19.62
CA SER A 227 -28.82 -27.23 -18.28
C SER A 227 -27.85 -26.26 -17.60
N THR A 228 -28.36 -25.36 -16.75
CA THR A 228 -27.52 -24.52 -15.89
C THR A 228 -26.70 -25.38 -14.94
N SER A 229 -25.37 -25.24 -14.99
CA SER A 229 -24.49 -25.95 -14.06
C SER A 229 -24.07 -25.00 -12.93
N TYR A 230 -24.30 -25.40 -11.70
CA TYR A 230 -23.83 -24.65 -10.53
C TYR A 230 -22.73 -25.42 -9.80
N LEU A 231 -21.68 -24.69 -9.41
CA LEU A 231 -20.71 -25.17 -8.43
C LEU A 231 -21.03 -24.52 -7.09
N VAL A 232 -21.32 -25.36 -6.09
CA VAL A 232 -21.63 -24.91 -4.74
C VAL A 232 -20.44 -25.20 -3.83
N LYS A 233 -19.94 -24.16 -3.16
CA LYS A 233 -19.00 -24.28 -2.05
C LYS A 233 -19.73 -24.06 -0.74
N GLU A 234 -19.80 -25.08 0.11
CA GLU A 234 -20.39 -24.99 1.44
C GLU A 234 -19.31 -25.05 2.51
N TYR A 235 -19.41 -24.15 3.50
CA TYR A 235 -18.42 -24.00 4.57
C TYR A 235 -19.02 -24.38 5.92
N GLN A 236 -18.30 -25.19 6.69
CA GLN A 236 -18.66 -25.59 8.05
C GLN A 236 -17.54 -25.23 9.04
N TYR A 237 -17.93 -24.73 10.20
CA TYR A 237 -17.03 -24.18 11.23
C TYR A 237 -17.20 -24.94 12.55
N ILE A 238 -17.06 -26.26 12.46
CA ILE A 238 -17.22 -27.18 13.59
C ILE A 238 -15.90 -27.91 13.85
N LYS A 239 -15.62 -28.23 15.10
CA LYS A 239 -14.56 -29.15 15.49
C LYS A 239 -15.01 -30.60 15.27
N GLU A 240 -14.11 -31.55 15.48
CA GLU A 240 -14.40 -32.98 15.34
C GLU A 240 -15.40 -33.47 16.41
N ASP A 241 -15.45 -32.82 17.58
CA ASP A 241 -16.40 -33.08 18.67
C ASP A 241 -17.80 -32.48 18.43
N GLY A 242 -18.02 -31.79 17.30
CA GLY A 242 -19.28 -31.13 16.96
C GLY A 242 -19.46 -29.74 17.58
N THR A 243 -18.53 -29.26 18.41
CA THR A 243 -18.56 -27.90 18.97
C THR A 243 -18.09 -26.86 17.95
N SER A 244 -18.33 -25.58 18.23
CA SER A 244 -17.87 -24.48 17.37
C SER A 244 -16.34 -24.41 17.34
N SER A 245 -15.77 -24.20 16.15
CA SER A 245 -14.32 -23.95 16.00
C SER A 245 -13.92 -22.50 16.24
N GLY A 246 -14.87 -21.61 16.52
CA GLY A 246 -14.64 -20.18 16.73
C GLY A 246 -13.99 -19.88 18.08
N VAL A 247 -12.95 -19.05 18.06
CA VAL A 247 -12.22 -18.55 19.22
C VAL A 247 -12.17 -17.03 19.12
N ALA A 248 -12.61 -16.33 20.18
CA ALA A 248 -12.52 -14.88 20.26
C ALA A 248 -11.07 -14.44 20.49
N SER A 249 -10.61 -13.39 19.80
CA SER A 249 -9.34 -12.72 20.08
C SER A 249 -9.36 -12.01 21.41
N TYR A 250 -10.43 -11.26 21.64
CA TYR A 250 -10.72 -10.59 22.90
C TYR A 250 -12.19 -10.17 22.93
N GLU A 251 -12.71 -9.81 24.11
CA GLU A 251 -14.07 -9.29 24.24
C GLU A 251 -14.09 -7.76 24.11
N PRO A 252 -15.21 -7.15 23.66
CA PRO A 252 -15.35 -5.70 23.65
C PRO A 252 -15.21 -5.09 25.04
N GLN A 253 -14.37 -4.06 25.16
CA GLN A 253 -14.19 -3.32 26.43
C GLN A 253 -15.48 -2.63 26.87
N LEU A 254 -16.28 -2.15 25.92
CA LEU A 254 -17.61 -1.60 26.20
C LEU A 254 -18.56 -2.74 26.59
N GLY A 255 -19.00 -2.76 27.85
CA GLY A 255 -19.74 -3.89 28.41
C GLY A 255 -18.85 -5.00 28.98
N GLY A 256 -17.57 -4.70 29.25
CA GLY A 256 -16.57 -5.64 29.77
C GLY A 256 -16.85 -6.23 31.16
N ASP A 257 -17.99 -5.90 31.79
CA ASP A 257 -18.44 -6.49 33.06
C ASP A 257 -18.56 -8.03 33.01
N GLU A 258 -18.72 -8.60 31.81
CA GLU A 258 -18.82 -10.05 31.57
C GLU A 258 -17.46 -10.73 31.42
N ILE A 259 -16.36 -9.99 31.22
CA ILE A 259 -15.06 -10.54 30.85
C ILE A 259 -14.51 -11.39 32.01
N PRO A 260 -14.34 -12.71 31.85
CA PRO A 260 -13.84 -13.57 32.94
C PRO A 260 -12.40 -13.23 33.35
N GLN A 261 -11.60 -12.70 32.43
CA GLN A 261 -10.20 -12.34 32.66
C GLN A 261 -10.03 -11.09 33.52
N HIS A 262 -11.06 -10.24 33.65
CA HIS A 262 -11.04 -9.07 34.54
C HIS A 262 -11.00 -9.57 35.98
N LEU A 263 -9.80 -9.63 36.54
CA LEU A 263 -9.55 -10.06 37.91
C LEU A 263 -9.03 -8.89 38.75
N PRO A 264 -9.31 -8.86 40.06
CA PRO A 264 -8.79 -7.81 40.92
C PRO A 264 -7.26 -7.93 41.01
N TYR A 265 -6.54 -6.88 40.62
CA TYR A 265 -5.10 -6.78 40.81
C TYR A 265 -4.84 -6.05 42.13
N THR A 266 -4.67 -6.81 43.21
CA THR A 266 -4.42 -6.25 44.54
C THR A 266 -2.94 -5.91 44.71
N TYR A 267 -2.62 -4.65 45.02
CA TYR A 267 -1.28 -4.25 45.43
C TYR A 267 -0.97 -4.86 46.80
N ASN A 268 0.05 -5.70 46.89
CA ASN A 268 0.59 -6.13 48.18
C ASN A 268 1.27 -4.92 48.82
N ILE A 269 0.55 -4.22 49.71
CA ILE A 269 1.17 -3.23 50.60
C ILE A 269 1.92 -4.03 51.67
N THR A 270 3.02 -4.67 51.29
CA THR A 270 3.93 -5.30 52.23
C THR A 270 4.93 -4.24 52.66
N HIS A 271 4.80 -3.85 53.93
CA HIS A 271 5.82 -3.32 54.85
C HIS A 271 5.47 -1.96 55.49
N HIS A 272 5.18 -2.06 56.80
CA HIS A 272 5.18 -1.00 57.82
C HIS A 272 4.05 0.04 57.78
N THR A 273 2.83 -0.38 58.13
CA THR A 273 2.05 0.21 59.24
C THR A 273 0.86 -0.71 59.54
N HIS A 274 0.71 -1.16 60.78
CA HIS A 274 -0.34 -2.09 61.23
C HIS A 274 -1.78 -1.56 61.08
N VAL A 275 -1.96 -0.32 60.62
CA VAL A 275 -3.25 0.34 60.44
C VAL A 275 -3.65 0.45 58.95
N LEU A 276 -2.70 0.44 58.01
CA LEU A 276 -2.99 0.51 56.56
C LEU A 276 -3.06 -0.87 55.91
N ASN A 277 -2.34 -1.87 56.43
CA ASN A 277 -2.39 -3.25 55.91
C ASN A 277 -3.74 -3.93 56.16
N SER A 278 -4.40 -3.59 57.27
CA SER A 278 -5.77 -4.00 57.58
C SER A 278 -6.81 -3.12 56.89
N TRP A 279 -6.46 -1.90 56.49
CA TRP A 279 -7.35 -1.03 55.71
C TRP A 279 -7.44 -1.50 54.26
N ALA A 280 -6.30 -1.76 53.60
CA ALA A 280 -6.26 -2.18 52.19
C ALA A 280 -6.68 -3.63 51.95
N LYS A 281 -6.39 -4.56 52.89
CA LYS A 281 -6.86 -5.96 52.80
C LYS A 281 -8.36 -6.12 53.05
N ASN A 282 -9.00 -5.17 53.73
CA ASN A 282 -10.42 -5.22 54.11
C ASN A 282 -11.26 -4.18 53.36
N LEU A 283 -10.77 -3.64 52.25
CA LEU A 283 -11.62 -2.87 51.34
C LEU A 283 -12.41 -3.87 50.50
N VAL A 284 -13.73 -3.75 50.54
CA VAL A 284 -14.50 -4.22 49.40
C VAL A 284 -14.14 -3.28 48.27
N SER A 285 -13.40 -3.88 47.36
CA SER A 285 -12.77 -3.30 46.19
C SER A 285 -13.67 -2.33 45.43
N SER A 286 -13.60 -1.04 45.75
CA SER A 286 -14.09 0.02 44.90
C SER A 286 -13.07 0.25 43.77
N PRO A 287 -13.49 0.36 42.50
CA PRO A 287 -12.66 0.50 41.31
C PRO A 287 -11.63 1.64 41.33
N GLU A 288 -11.86 2.69 42.12
CA GLU A 288 -10.95 3.85 42.20
C GLU A 288 -9.58 3.49 42.79
N TYR A 289 -9.47 2.37 43.51
CA TYR A 289 -8.21 1.87 44.09
C TYR A 289 -7.81 0.48 43.60
N LEU A 290 -8.51 -0.08 42.60
CA LEU A 290 -8.14 -1.35 41.99
C LEU A 290 -7.81 -1.18 40.52
N SER A 291 -6.64 -1.70 40.17
CA SER A 291 -6.37 -2.05 38.78
C SER A 291 -6.99 -3.42 38.51
N PHE A 292 -7.50 -3.62 37.30
CA PHE A 292 -7.90 -4.94 36.84
C PHE A 292 -6.73 -5.59 36.12
N TYR A 293 -6.53 -6.89 36.36
CA TYR A 293 -5.76 -7.73 35.47
C TYR A 293 -6.71 -8.19 34.35
N PRO A 294 -6.27 -8.31 33.08
CA PRO A 294 -4.96 -7.91 32.58
C PRO A 294 -4.77 -6.39 32.53
N ILE A 295 -3.58 -5.92 32.93
CA ILE A 295 -3.21 -4.50 32.84
C ILE A 295 -2.95 -4.12 31.37
N ALA A 296 -3.21 -2.87 31.02
CA ALA A 296 -3.02 -2.33 29.66
C ALA A 296 -3.89 -3.03 28.60
N GLU A 297 -5.15 -3.31 28.97
CA GLU A 297 -6.17 -3.87 28.08
C GLU A 297 -6.36 -3.07 26.78
N SER A 298 -6.09 -1.77 26.78
CA SER A 298 -6.10 -0.93 25.57
C SER A 298 -5.11 -1.38 24.49
N ALA A 299 -4.07 -2.12 24.86
CA ALA A 299 -3.10 -2.70 23.93
C ALA A 299 -3.51 -4.10 23.43
N PHE A 300 -4.64 -4.66 23.86
CA PHE A 300 -5.10 -5.97 23.40
C PHE A 300 -5.62 -5.89 21.96
N PRO A 301 -5.61 -7.02 21.21
CA PRO A 301 -6.17 -7.04 19.88
C PRO A 301 -7.66 -6.71 19.90
N SER A 302 -8.15 -6.07 18.84
CA SER A 302 -9.57 -5.78 18.68
C SER A 302 -10.43 -7.05 18.76
N PRO A 303 -11.66 -6.96 19.28
CA PRO A 303 -12.57 -8.10 19.37
C PRO A 303 -12.91 -8.66 17.98
N ALA A 304 -12.56 -9.92 17.74
CA ALA A 304 -12.83 -10.65 16.51
C ALA A 304 -12.88 -12.16 16.77
N ILE A 305 -13.56 -12.92 15.90
CA ILE A 305 -13.64 -14.39 16.03
C ILE A 305 -12.83 -15.03 14.90
N TYR A 306 -11.89 -15.89 15.28
CA TYR A 306 -11.08 -16.69 14.38
C TYR A 306 -11.46 -18.16 14.51
N TYR A 307 -11.42 -18.90 13.41
CA TYR A 307 -11.81 -20.31 13.40
C TYR A 307 -10.58 -21.21 13.36
N GLU A 308 -10.48 -22.12 14.32
CA GLU A 308 -9.42 -23.14 14.37
C GLU A 308 -9.53 -24.10 13.18
N ARG A 309 -10.75 -24.43 12.77
CA ARG A 309 -11.06 -25.43 11.74
C ARG A 309 -12.21 -24.98 10.83
N VAL A 310 -12.01 -25.08 9.53
CA VAL A 310 -13.02 -24.79 8.49
C VAL A 310 -13.05 -25.91 7.46
N VAL A 311 -14.22 -26.49 7.22
CA VAL A 311 -14.43 -27.54 6.21
C VAL A 311 -15.13 -26.93 5.00
N GLU A 312 -14.49 -27.01 3.84
CA GLU A 312 -15.04 -26.63 2.54
C GLU A 312 -15.47 -27.89 1.79
N THR A 313 -16.74 -27.96 1.40
CA THR A 313 -17.30 -29.04 0.59
C THR A 313 -17.72 -28.51 -0.77
N ASN A 314 -17.29 -29.18 -1.84
CA ASN A 314 -17.66 -28.84 -3.20
C ASN A 314 -18.79 -29.76 -3.66
N LYS A 315 -19.96 -29.19 -3.98
CA LYS A 315 -21.12 -29.91 -4.49
C LYS A 315 -21.40 -29.51 -5.93
N ALA A 316 -21.46 -30.50 -6.82
CA ALA A 316 -21.96 -30.36 -8.18
C ALA A 316 -23.45 -30.75 -8.25
N GLN A 317 -24.09 -30.44 -9.38
CA GLN A 317 -25.54 -30.57 -9.64
C GLN A 317 -26.15 -31.94 -9.32
N ASN A 318 -25.36 -33.02 -9.33
CA ASN A 318 -25.81 -34.39 -9.06
C ASN A 318 -25.60 -34.87 -7.61
N ASN A 319 -25.30 -33.99 -6.65
CA ASN A 319 -24.95 -34.36 -5.25
C ASN A 319 -23.77 -35.34 -5.11
N LEU A 320 -23.02 -35.59 -6.19
CA LEU A 320 -21.78 -36.35 -6.14
C LEU A 320 -20.74 -35.52 -5.37
N SER A 321 -20.33 -36.05 -4.22
CA SER A 321 -19.32 -35.44 -3.35
C SER A 321 -17.95 -35.54 -4.03
N ASN A 322 -17.43 -34.41 -4.51
CA ASN A 322 -16.09 -34.34 -5.13
C ASN A 322 -14.96 -34.25 -4.09
N GLY A 323 -15.21 -34.71 -2.85
CA GLY A 323 -14.32 -34.56 -1.71
C GLY A 323 -14.48 -33.22 -0.98
N TYR A 324 -13.66 -33.02 0.04
CA TYR A 324 -13.69 -31.82 0.88
C TYR A 324 -12.28 -31.40 1.31
N ILE A 325 -12.15 -30.12 1.65
CA ILE A 325 -10.89 -29.52 2.10
C ILE A 325 -11.07 -29.08 3.54
N VAL A 326 -10.15 -29.46 4.41
CA VAL A 326 -10.13 -29.02 5.81
C VAL A 326 -8.98 -28.04 5.99
N TYR A 327 -9.32 -26.80 6.31
CA TYR A 327 -8.39 -25.75 6.69
C TYR A 327 -8.28 -25.71 8.21
N HIS A 328 -7.05 -25.72 8.70
CA HIS A 328 -6.74 -25.49 10.11
C HIS A 328 -5.96 -24.20 10.24
N PHE A 329 -6.36 -23.33 11.16
CA PHE A 329 -5.73 -22.05 11.42
C PHE A 329 -5.28 -21.96 12.88
N PHE A 330 -4.24 -21.17 13.12
CA PHE A 330 -3.86 -20.79 14.48
C PHE A 330 -4.84 -19.75 15.04
N THR A 331 -5.12 -19.87 16.33
CA THR A 331 -6.05 -18.97 17.05
C THR A 331 -5.42 -18.46 18.34
N THR A 332 -6.12 -17.56 19.03
CA THR A 332 -5.67 -16.96 20.31
C THR A 332 -5.55 -18.00 21.41
N LYS A 333 -6.24 -19.15 21.25
CA LYS A 333 -6.09 -20.32 22.12
C LYS A 333 -4.68 -20.90 22.05
N ASP A 334 -4.09 -20.94 20.85
CA ASP A 334 -2.72 -21.45 20.65
C ASP A 334 -1.67 -20.42 21.04
N TYR A 335 -1.93 -19.14 20.72
CA TYR A 335 -1.00 -18.04 21.00
C TYR A 335 -1.71 -16.84 21.64
N PRO A 336 -1.93 -16.88 22.97
CA PRO A 336 -2.61 -15.82 23.69
C PRO A 336 -1.76 -14.55 23.82
N THR A 337 -2.42 -13.41 24.05
CA THR A 337 -1.74 -12.18 24.50
C THR A 337 -1.22 -12.39 25.92
N ILE A 338 0.08 -12.13 26.12
CA ILE A 338 0.75 -12.34 27.41
C ILE A 338 0.99 -10.97 28.06
N VAL A 339 0.60 -10.83 29.33
CA VAL A 339 0.85 -9.63 30.13
C VAL A 339 1.80 -9.95 31.27
N ASN A 340 2.97 -9.32 31.26
CA ASN A 340 3.97 -9.41 32.29
C ASN A 340 4.07 -8.07 33.04
N VAL A 341 4.09 -8.15 34.36
CA VAL A 341 4.20 -6.99 35.25
C VAL A 341 5.42 -7.19 36.13
N SER A 342 6.30 -6.21 36.16
CA SER A 342 7.45 -6.24 37.07
C SER A 342 7.03 -5.94 38.51
N ALA A 343 7.82 -6.42 39.48
CA ALA A 343 7.62 -6.08 40.87
C ALA A 343 7.78 -4.57 41.10
N LEU A 344 6.89 -3.99 41.91
CA LEU A 344 6.94 -2.58 42.27
C LEU A 344 8.23 -2.28 43.05
N GLN A 345 9.06 -1.38 42.53
CA GLN A 345 10.23 -0.90 43.25
C GLN A 345 9.89 0.43 43.94
N GLN A 346 10.02 0.48 45.25
CA GLN A 346 9.68 1.65 46.07
C GLN A 346 10.88 2.11 46.91
N LYS A 347 11.11 3.42 46.95
CA LYS A 347 12.07 4.09 47.85
C LYS A 347 11.35 5.15 48.66
N ASN A 348 11.47 5.09 49.98
CA ASN A 348 10.74 5.96 50.91
C ASN A 348 11.69 6.73 51.85
N PRO A 349 12.56 7.62 51.35
CA PRO A 349 13.33 8.48 52.25
C PRO A 349 12.40 9.37 53.07
N SER A 350 12.46 9.25 54.40
CA SER A 350 11.75 10.12 55.33
C SER A 350 12.73 10.80 56.28
N PHE A 351 12.42 12.05 56.63
CA PHE A 351 13.16 12.83 57.60
C PHE A 351 12.17 13.45 58.57
N ASN A 352 12.30 13.11 59.86
CA ASN A 352 11.45 13.65 60.90
C ASN A 352 12.33 14.26 62.00
N LEU A 353 12.17 15.55 62.24
CA LEU A 353 12.82 16.28 63.31
C LEU A 353 11.72 16.98 64.13
N SER A 354 11.45 16.44 65.31
CA SER A 354 10.53 16.98 66.30
C SER A 354 11.34 17.49 67.47
N LEU A 355 11.46 18.81 67.58
CA LEU A 355 12.03 19.49 68.75
C LEU A 355 10.91 20.24 69.51
N PRO A 356 11.10 20.57 70.80
CA PRO A 356 10.07 21.22 71.63
C PRO A 356 9.48 22.52 71.05
N PHE A 357 10.17 23.14 70.08
CA PHE A 357 9.80 24.43 69.49
C PHE A 357 9.63 24.41 67.97
N PHE A 358 9.80 23.27 67.29
CA PHE A 358 9.53 23.14 65.85
C PHE A 358 9.35 21.68 65.42
N HIS A 359 8.47 21.45 64.44
CA HIS A 359 8.28 20.13 63.82
C HIS A 359 8.56 20.21 62.31
N ILE A 360 9.53 19.43 61.84
CA ILE A 360 9.82 19.24 60.42
C ILE A 360 9.58 17.77 60.07
N ASN A 361 8.66 17.51 59.16
CA ASN A 361 8.38 16.18 58.66
C ASN A 361 8.44 16.18 57.12
N LYS A 362 9.50 15.59 56.57
CA LYS A 362 9.64 15.38 55.12
C LYS A 362 9.44 13.91 54.80
N LYS A 363 8.51 13.62 53.89
CA LYS A 363 8.23 12.28 53.40
C LYS A 363 8.32 12.25 51.89
N HIS A 364 9.34 11.60 51.36
CA HIS A 364 9.49 11.44 49.92
C HIS A 364 9.26 9.97 49.57
N ILE A 365 8.44 9.72 48.56
CA ILE A 365 8.13 8.38 48.05
C ILE A 365 8.42 8.40 46.55
N ALA A 366 9.31 7.52 46.11
CA ALA A 366 9.59 7.29 44.70
C ALA A 366 9.26 5.84 44.36
N VAL A 367 8.41 5.64 43.36
CA VAL A 367 8.00 4.32 42.88
C VAL A 367 8.31 4.14 41.40
N SER A 368 8.72 2.93 41.02
CA SER A 368 8.89 2.58 39.61
C SER A 368 8.36 1.19 39.29
N GLN A 369 7.75 1.05 38.12
CA GLN A 369 7.18 -0.21 37.66
C GLN A 369 7.18 -0.29 36.12
N GLY A 370 7.56 -1.45 35.59
CA GLY A 370 7.47 -1.80 34.18
C GLY A 370 6.29 -2.75 33.88
N PHE A 371 5.62 -2.50 32.75
CA PHE A 371 4.55 -3.31 32.18
C PHE A 371 4.94 -3.79 30.79
N THR A 372 4.61 -5.03 30.46
CA THR A 372 4.90 -5.61 29.14
C THR A 372 3.70 -6.37 28.62
N VAL A 373 3.21 -5.98 27.45
CA VAL A 373 2.16 -6.68 26.71
C VAL A 373 2.79 -7.29 25.46
N ILE A 374 2.57 -8.58 25.25
CA ILE A 374 3.08 -9.31 24.09
C ILE A 374 1.90 -9.76 23.25
N ASN A 375 1.70 -9.08 22.13
CA ASN A 375 0.72 -9.44 21.11
C ASN A 375 1.38 -10.26 20.01
N ASN A 376 0.58 -11.10 19.36
CA ASN A 376 1.07 -12.03 18.37
C ASN A 376 0.12 -12.16 17.18
N ASP A 377 0.65 -11.99 15.97
CA ASP A 377 -0.04 -12.09 14.69
C ASP A 377 -0.06 -13.55 14.17
N MET A 378 -0.37 -14.52 15.02
CA MET A 378 -0.65 -15.90 14.55
C MET A 378 -2.14 -16.13 14.30
N ASN A 379 -3.02 -15.28 14.81
CA ASN A 379 -4.45 -15.42 14.64
C ASN A 379 -4.85 -15.42 13.16
N GLY A 380 -5.52 -16.49 12.73
CA GLY A 380 -5.95 -16.68 11.34
C GLY A 380 -4.85 -17.12 10.37
N LYS A 381 -3.60 -17.35 10.82
CA LYS A 381 -2.55 -17.91 9.97
C LYS A 381 -2.79 -19.40 9.74
N GLN A 382 -2.60 -19.86 8.51
CA GLN A 382 -2.86 -21.25 8.11
C GLN A 382 -1.87 -22.21 8.78
N LYS A 383 -2.35 -23.07 9.67
CA LYS A 383 -1.58 -24.13 10.35
C LYS A 383 -1.38 -25.33 9.43
N MET A 384 -2.46 -25.84 8.84
CA MET A 384 -2.39 -26.89 7.82
C MET A 384 -3.63 -26.91 6.94
N VAL A 385 -3.52 -27.54 5.76
CA VAL A 385 -4.63 -27.79 4.84
C VAL A 385 -4.60 -29.24 4.40
N GLU A 386 -5.74 -29.90 4.49
CA GLU A 386 -5.92 -31.31 4.18
C GLU A 386 -6.96 -31.46 3.09
N TYR A 387 -6.62 -32.18 2.02
CA TYR A 387 -7.48 -32.44 0.88
C TYR A 387 -7.93 -33.89 0.95
N PHE A 388 -9.24 -34.12 1.02
CA PHE A 388 -9.85 -35.44 1.05
C PHE A 388 -10.61 -35.72 -0.23
N ASP A 389 -10.65 -36.98 -0.65
CA ASP A 389 -11.54 -37.45 -1.71
C ASP A 389 -12.98 -37.66 -1.21
N GLY A 390 -13.87 -38.10 -2.11
CA GLY A 390 -15.27 -38.41 -1.77
C GLY A 390 -15.45 -39.60 -0.81
N ASN A 391 -14.41 -40.40 -0.58
CA ASN A 391 -14.38 -41.59 0.27
C ASN A 391 -13.62 -41.36 1.59
N ASN A 392 -13.35 -40.10 1.96
CA ASN A 392 -12.58 -39.69 3.14
C ASN A 392 -11.11 -40.14 3.14
N ILE A 393 -10.52 -40.40 1.98
CA ILE A 393 -9.09 -40.71 1.85
C ILE A 393 -8.31 -39.40 1.73
N LEU A 394 -7.27 -39.23 2.55
CA LEU A 394 -6.38 -38.07 2.50
C LEU A 394 -5.51 -38.12 1.23
N LEU A 395 -5.69 -37.14 0.34
CA LEU A 395 -4.93 -37.00 -0.90
C LEU A 395 -3.67 -36.17 -0.70
N LYS A 396 -3.81 -34.99 -0.10
CA LYS A 396 -2.74 -34.02 0.05
C LYS A 396 -2.82 -33.33 1.41
N LYS A 397 -1.68 -33.08 2.03
CA LYS A 397 -1.56 -32.36 3.30
C LYS A 397 -0.45 -31.33 3.23
N ILE A 398 -0.78 -30.07 3.50
CA ILE A 398 0.19 -28.97 3.56
C ILE A 398 0.25 -28.51 5.01
N THR A 399 1.39 -28.67 5.69
CA THR A 399 1.60 -28.19 7.07
C THR A 399 2.58 -27.04 7.08
N ASN A 400 2.20 -25.92 7.71
CA ASN A 400 3.04 -24.74 7.82
C ASN A 400 3.55 -24.57 9.25
N SER A 401 4.82 -24.21 9.40
CA SER A 401 5.42 -23.89 10.69
C SER A 401 5.99 -22.48 10.65
N TYR A 402 5.65 -21.68 11.67
CA TYR A 402 6.05 -20.28 11.77
C TYR A 402 7.09 -20.12 12.88
N ASN A 403 8.07 -19.25 12.67
CA ASN A 403 8.98 -18.84 13.73
C ASN A 403 8.31 -17.73 14.55
N ASN A 404 8.15 -17.94 15.85
CA ASN A 404 7.49 -17.01 16.78
C ASN A 404 8.29 -16.78 18.08
N ASN A 405 9.61 -17.00 18.04
CA ASN A 405 10.45 -16.87 19.23
C ASN A 405 10.67 -15.39 19.63
N ILE A 406 10.62 -15.10 20.93
CA ILE A 406 10.89 -13.75 21.51
C ILE A 406 12.33 -13.31 21.23
N ASN A 407 13.26 -14.26 21.26
CA ASN A 407 14.66 -14.03 20.89
C ASN A 407 14.87 -14.15 19.37
N GLY A 408 13.80 -14.14 18.56
CA GLY A 408 13.69 -14.59 17.17
C GLY A 408 14.75 -14.05 16.21
N TYR A 409 15.97 -14.52 16.39
CA TYR A 409 17.07 -14.38 15.48
C TYR A 409 16.69 -15.19 14.25
N THR A 410 16.33 -14.48 13.19
CA THR A 410 16.46 -15.06 11.86
C THR A 410 17.86 -14.73 11.38
N ASN A 411 18.46 -15.66 10.66
CA ASN A 411 19.73 -15.36 10.03
C ASN A 411 19.46 -14.37 8.90
N PHE A 412 19.81 -13.12 9.15
CA PHE A 412 19.78 -12.09 8.14
C PHE A 412 21.11 -12.04 7.42
N TYR A 413 21.02 -11.90 6.11
CA TYR A 413 22.17 -11.52 5.32
C TYR A 413 22.27 -9.99 5.31
N CYS A 414 23.36 -9.44 5.83
CA CYS A 414 23.73 -8.05 5.60
C CYS A 414 24.81 -8.03 4.52
N SER A 415 24.77 -7.06 3.61
CA SER A 415 25.75 -6.92 2.51
C SER A 415 27.21 -6.71 2.97
N SER A 416 27.46 -6.69 4.28
CA SER A 416 28.77 -6.62 4.90
C SER A 416 29.06 -7.91 5.68
N ASN A 417 29.55 -8.96 4.99
CA ASN A 417 30.41 -10.06 5.45
C ASN A 417 30.25 -10.72 6.84
N ASN A 418 29.20 -10.42 7.61
CA ASN A 418 28.98 -10.91 8.96
C ASN A 418 27.55 -11.46 9.08
N LYS A 419 27.45 -12.71 9.53
CA LYS A 419 26.21 -13.30 10.02
C LYS A 419 25.79 -12.50 11.25
N ASN A 420 24.92 -11.51 11.06
CA ASN A 420 24.35 -10.75 12.15
C ASN A 420 22.96 -11.30 12.42
N THR A 421 22.80 -11.93 13.58
CA THR A 421 21.49 -12.29 14.10
C THR A 421 20.80 -10.99 14.53
N LYS A 422 19.80 -10.54 13.75
CA LYS A 422 18.94 -9.42 14.12
C LYS A 422 17.55 -9.94 14.51
N TYR A 423 16.82 -9.15 15.28
CA TYR A 423 15.41 -9.41 15.55
C TYR A 423 14.60 -9.26 14.26
N SER A 424 13.78 -10.25 13.94
CA SER A 424 12.89 -10.26 12.77
C SER A 424 11.45 -10.34 13.20
N GLY A 425 10.57 -9.58 12.55
CA GLY A 425 9.14 -9.67 12.82
C GLY A 425 8.78 -9.28 14.26
N LEU A 426 9.55 -8.39 14.88
CA LEU A 426 9.25 -7.83 16.19
C LEU A 426 9.16 -6.31 16.06
N GLU A 427 8.00 -5.78 16.40
CA GLU A 427 7.74 -4.35 16.51
C GLU A 427 7.50 -4.02 17.98
N LYS A 428 8.04 -2.89 18.45
CA LYS A 428 8.06 -2.54 19.86
C LYS A 428 7.68 -1.08 20.06
N ASP A 429 6.61 -0.87 20.81
CA ASP A 429 6.22 0.45 21.29
C ASP A 429 6.63 0.60 22.75
N VAL A 430 7.22 1.75 23.09
CA VAL A 430 7.65 2.07 24.44
C VAL A 430 7.07 3.40 24.85
N VAL A 431 6.31 3.39 25.94
CA VAL A 431 5.77 4.58 26.57
C VAL A 431 6.37 4.69 27.96
N VAL A 432 6.90 5.87 28.28
CA VAL A 432 7.43 6.20 29.61
C VAL A 432 6.58 7.32 30.17
N ASP A 433 5.95 7.10 31.32
CA ASP A 433 5.21 8.13 32.05
C ASP A 433 5.91 8.43 33.37
N LEU A 434 6.21 9.70 33.59
CA LEU A 434 6.91 10.22 34.75
C LEU A 434 6.02 11.28 35.40
N ARG A 435 5.66 11.09 36.68
CA ARG A 435 4.84 12.06 37.43
C ARG A 435 5.49 12.42 38.75
N GLU A 436 5.31 13.67 39.15
CA GLU A 436 5.68 14.19 40.46
C GLU A 436 4.50 14.97 41.05
N GLU A 437 4.21 14.72 42.33
CA GLU A 437 3.24 15.45 43.13
C GLU A 437 3.93 15.91 44.42
N SER A 438 3.76 17.19 44.78
CA SER A 438 4.30 17.75 46.01
C SER A 438 3.21 18.46 46.80
N SER A 439 3.05 18.08 48.06
CA SER A 439 2.18 18.75 49.02
C SER A 439 3.04 19.33 50.15
N VAL A 440 2.92 20.64 50.35
CA VAL A 440 3.59 21.35 51.43
C VAL A 440 2.52 21.96 52.33
N THR A 441 2.51 21.54 53.59
CA THR A 441 1.66 22.11 54.63
C THR A 441 2.54 22.86 55.60
N SER A 442 2.32 24.18 55.69
CA SER A 442 2.95 25.04 56.69
C SER A 442 1.85 25.60 57.58
N GLY A 443 1.98 25.41 58.89
CA GLY A 443 1.05 25.93 59.87
C GLY A 443 1.74 26.15 61.20
N GLY A 444 1.04 26.69 62.18
CA GLY A 444 1.57 26.83 63.52
C GLY A 444 0.49 26.52 64.54
N ASN A 445 0.83 25.72 65.54
CA ASN A 445 -0.05 25.52 66.68
C ASN A 445 0.28 26.57 67.74
N VAL A 446 -0.74 27.23 68.28
CA VAL A 446 -0.60 28.03 69.50
C VAL A 446 -1.04 27.16 70.66
N ASN A 447 -0.08 26.59 71.37
CA ASN A 447 -0.37 25.83 72.58
C ASN A 447 -0.31 26.79 73.77
N ALA A 448 -1.47 27.05 74.39
CA ALA A 448 -1.54 27.75 75.67
C ALA A 448 -1.48 26.71 76.79
N ASN A 449 -0.32 26.60 77.45
CA ASN A 449 -0.13 25.68 78.56
C ASN A 449 0.01 26.47 79.88
N PHE A 450 -0.83 26.16 80.87
CA PHE A 450 -0.79 26.79 82.20
C PHE A 450 -0.04 25.87 83.16
N ASN A 451 1.29 25.93 83.15
CA ASN A 451 2.12 25.20 84.11
C ASN A 451 2.55 26.13 85.25
N ALA A 452 2.25 25.74 86.49
CA ALA A 452 2.82 26.35 87.69
C ALA A 452 4.06 25.54 88.10
N PHE A 453 5.24 26.17 88.12
CA PHE A 453 6.46 25.56 88.63
C PHE A 453 6.87 26.20 89.95
N PHE A 454 7.18 25.36 90.94
CA PHE A 454 7.62 25.82 92.26
C PHE A 454 9.13 26.04 92.26
N VAL A 455 9.58 27.28 92.50
CA VAL A 455 11.00 27.59 92.70
C VAL A 455 11.34 27.30 94.16
N PRO A 456 12.22 26.32 94.46
CA PRO A 456 12.36 25.76 95.81
C PRO A 456 13.06 26.66 96.84
N PHE A 457 13.46 27.89 96.50
CA PHE A 457 14.30 28.74 97.35
C PHE A 457 13.65 30.03 97.89
N PHE A 458 12.36 30.28 97.64
CA PHE A 458 11.58 31.39 98.24
C PHE A 458 10.15 30.94 98.61
N PRO A 459 9.38 31.67 99.45
CA PRO A 459 7.99 31.32 99.80
C PRO A 459 7.13 31.13 98.54
N PRO A 460 6.01 30.36 98.57
CA PRO A 460 5.37 29.82 97.38
C PRO A 460 4.69 30.90 96.54
N ILE A 461 5.48 31.60 95.72
CA ILE A 461 4.98 32.46 94.66
C ILE A 461 4.79 31.54 93.46
N SER A 462 3.54 31.16 93.21
CA SER A 462 3.15 30.49 91.98
C SER A 462 3.24 31.51 90.86
N ILE A 463 4.34 31.50 90.09
CA ILE A 463 4.46 32.37 88.93
C ILE A 463 3.67 31.70 87.80
N PHE A 464 2.45 32.19 87.56
CA PHE A 464 1.68 31.83 86.38
C PHE A 464 2.25 32.58 85.19
N PHE A 465 3.05 31.90 84.36
CA PHE A 465 3.40 32.44 83.06
C PHE A 465 2.59 31.71 81.99
N SER A 466 1.71 32.44 81.30
CA SER A 466 1.04 31.98 80.09
C SER A 466 2.08 31.88 78.98
N MET A 467 2.66 30.70 78.81
CA MET A 467 3.56 30.45 77.71
C MET A 467 2.73 30.16 76.46
N PHE A 468 2.49 31.19 75.65
CA PHE A 468 1.98 31.03 74.29
C PHE A 468 3.13 30.49 73.42
N LEU A 469 3.19 29.18 73.27
CA LEU A 469 4.16 28.52 72.40
C LEU A 469 3.58 28.48 71.00
N PHE A 470 4.06 29.37 70.13
CA PHE A 470 3.90 29.22 68.69
C PHE A 470 4.86 28.12 68.22
N VAL A 471 4.31 26.96 67.86
CA VAL A 471 5.08 25.83 67.33
C VAL A 471 4.85 25.78 65.82
N PRO A 472 5.79 26.30 65.01
CA PRO A 472 5.72 26.14 63.56
C PRO A 472 5.85 24.66 63.20
N ASN A 473 4.94 24.22 62.34
CA ASN A 473 4.88 22.88 61.80
C ASN A 473 5.07 22.96 60.29
N TYR A 474 6.11 22.29 59.80
CA TYR A 474 6.42 22.16 58.38
C TYR A 474 6.32 20.69 57.99
N THR A 475 5.37 20.37 57.12
CA THR A 475 5.23 19.04 56.56
C THR A 475 5.36 19.11 55.04
N GLU A 476 6.28 18.35 54.48
CA GLU A 476 6.52 18.20 53.04
C GLU A 476 6.31 16.74 52.67
N SER A 477 5.44 16.49 51.69
CA SER A 477 5.16 15.17 51.14
C SER A 477 5.36 15.23 49.62
N VAL A 478 6.32 14.47 49.11
CA VAL A 478 6.62 14.38 47.68
C VAL A 478 6.42 12.95 47.20
N PHE A 479 5.63 12.78 46.14
CA PHE A 479 5.41 11.52 45.46
C PHE A 479 5.97 11.58 44.04
N ARG A 480 6.78 10.61 43.65
CA ARG A 480 7.34 10.45 42.31
C ARG A 480 7.00 9.08 41.78
N SER A 481 6.52 9.00 40.54
CA SER A 481 6.26 7.74 39.86
C SER A 481 6.92 7.70 38.49
N ALA A 482 7.51 6.55 38.16
CA ALA A 482 8.06 6.27 36.84
C ALA A 482 7.51 4.93 36.33
N THR A 483 6.76 4.96 35.24
CA THR A 483 6.22 3.76 34.63
C THR A 483 6.76 3.59 33.21
N VAL A 484 7.08 2.34 32.86
CA VAL A 484 7.54 1.98 31.51
C VAL A 484 6.62 0.90 30.96
N SER A 485 5.86 1.24 29.93
CA SER A 485 4.97 0.30 29.24
C SER A 485 5.58 -0.09 27.91
N GLN A 486 5.74 -1.39 27.69
CA GLN A 486 6.26 -1.95 26.43
C GLN A 486 5.21 -2.84 25.78
N VAL A 487 4.84 -2.53 24.53
CA VAL A 487 3.97 -3.39 23.73
C VAL A 487 4.80 -4.01 22.62
N TYR A 488 4.87 -5.33 22.60
CA TYR A 488 5.55 -6.09 21.56
C TYR A 488 4.52 -6.66 20.59
N TYR A 489 4.66 -6.38 19.30
CA TYR A 489 3.88 -7.02 18.25
C TYR A 489 4.78 -8.02 17.51
N LYS A 490 4.47 -9.31 17.66
CA LYS A 490 5.16 -10.40 16.97
C LYS A 490 4.45 -10.71 15.65
N LYS A 491 5.21 -10.75 14.55
CA LYS A 491 4.73 -11.10 13.22
C LYS A 491 5.04 -12.58 12.94
N ALA A 492 4.05 -13.31 12.42
CA ALA A 492 4.23 -14.70 12.03
C ALA A 492 5.08 -14.82 10.77
N VAL A 493 6.31 -15.33 10.90
CA VAL A 493 7.21 -15.54 9.75
C VAL A 493 7.25 -17.03 9.39
N LEU A 494 6.81 -17.38 8.18
CA LEU A 494 6.77 -18.77 7.70
C LEU A 494 8.19 -19.38 7.65
N SER A 495 8.49 -20.39 8.45
CA SER A 495 9.83 -20.98 8.53
C SER A 495 9.97 -22.27 7.71
N LYS A 496 8.96 -23.15 7.76
CA LYS A 496 8.94 -24.44 7.11
C LYS A 496 7.55 -24.71 6.53
N GLN A 497 7.50 -25.36 5.38
CA GLN A 497 6.31 -25.95 4.81
C GLN A 497 6.56 -27.41 4.48
N LEU A 498 5.64 -28.28 4.89
CA LEU A 498 5.64 -29.72 4.61
C LEU A 498 4.49 -30.01 3.66
N ILE A 499 4.78 -30.47 2.45
CA ILE A 499 3.75 -30.84 1.46
C ILE A 499 3.82 -32.35 1.29
N SER A 500 2.77 -33.06 1.71
CA SER A 500 2.59 -34.48 1.46
C SER A 500 1.53 -34.65 0.37
N ASP A 501 1.84 -35.30 -0.75
CA ASP A 501 0.90 -35.59 -1.85
C ASP A 501 0.94 -37.08 -2.18
N ARG A 502 -0.16 -37.81 -1.92
CA ARG A 502 -0.29 -39.27 -2.10
C ARG A 502 0.89 -40.09 -1.58
N GLY A 503 1.46 -39.67 -0.44
CA GLY A 503 2.60 -40.30 0.22
C GLY A 503 3.98 -39.73 -0.15
N ALA A 504 4.11 -38.94 -1.20
CA ALA A 504 5.35 -38.20 -1.50
C ALA A 504 5.44 -36.97 -0.59
N VAL A 505 6.58 -36.79 0.10
CA VAL A 505 6.80 -35.69 1.05
C VAL A 505 7.84 -34.72 0.50
N LEU A 506 7.47 -33.45 0.43
CA LEU A 506 8.31 -32.33 0.02
C LEU A 506 8.45 -31.36 1.20
N ASP A 507 9.66 -31.22 1.71
CA ASP A 507 9.98 -30.22 2.74
C ASP A 507 10.56 -28.97 2.08
N VAL A 508 9.97 -27.81 2.38
CA VAL A 508 10.49 -26.50 2.00
C VAL A 508 10.87 -25.72 3.26
N PHE A 509 12.11 -25.26 3.33
CA PHE A 509 12.66 -24.48 4.44
C PHE A 509 13.06 -23.08 3.97
N ASN A 510 12.70 -22.06 4.73
CA ASN A 510 13.19 -20.69 4.52
C ASN A 510 14.34 -20.44 5.50
N LEU A 511 15.59 -20.52 5.03
CA LEU A 511 16.77 -20.52 5.89
C LEU A 511 17.28 -19.11 6.21
N TYR A 512 17.44 -18.29 5.17
CA TYR A 512 17.95 -16.93 5.28
C TYR A 512 16.97 -15.95 4.67
N ARG A 513 16.83 -14.78 5.28
CA ARG A 513 15.89 -13.75 4.86
C ARG A 513 16.57 -12.40 4.67
N ASN A 514 15.93 -11.58 3.87
CA ASN A 514 16.30 -10.19 3.66
C ASN A 514 15.91 -9.37 4.91
N PRO A 515 16.83 -8.58 5.51
CA PRO A 515 16.55 -7.76 6.69
C PRO A 515 15.53 -6.65 6.49
N VAL A 516 15.33 -6.21 5.25
CA VAL A 516 14.43 -5.11 4.92
C VAL A 516 13.05 -5.62 4.52
N THR A 517 12.97 -6.59 3.60
CA THR A 517 11.68 -7.10 3.10
C THR A 517 11.15 -8.32 3.84
N ALA A 518 11.99 -8.98 4.64
CA ALA A 518 11.75 -10.30 5.20
C ALA A 518 11.56 -11.42 4.16
N ASP A 519 11.76 -11.17 2.85
CA ASP A 519 11.68 -12.22 1.82
C ASP A 519 12.78 -13.27 1.99
N PRO A 520 12.52 -14.55 1.63
CA PRO A 520 13.54 -15.57 1.70
C PRO A 520 14.63 -15.32 0.63
N LEU A 521 15.88 -15.21 1.09
CA LEU A 521 17.07 -15.13 0.23
C LEU A 521 17.59 -16.53 -0.11
N ILE A 522 17.47 -17.46 0.84
CA ILE A 522 17.85 -18.86 0.65
C ILE A 522 16.71 -19.74 1.12
N THR A 523 16.19 -20.54 0.19
CA THR A 523 15.26 -21.62 0.48
C THR A 523 15.97 -22.95 0.30
N ALA A 524 15.56 -23.96 1.06
CA ALA A 524 15.99 -25.33 0.86
C ALA A 524 14.78 -26.21 0.60
N THR A 525 14.82 -27.03 -0.44
CA THR A 525 13.78 -27.99 -0.78
C THR A 525 14.37 -29.39 -0.76
N LYS A 526 13.69 -30.35 -0.13
CA LYS A 526 14.11 -31.75 -0.24
C LYS A 526 13.69 -32.33 -1.59
N ASN A 527 14.56 -33.06 -2.25
CA ASN A 527 14.23 -33.79 -3.47
C ASN A 527 13.58 -35.15 -3.14
N GLN A 528 13.25 -35.92 -4.18
CA GLN A 528 12.66 -37.27 -4.06
C GLN A 528 13.57 -38.32 -3.38
N TRP A 529 14.83 -37.99 -3.11
CA TRP A 529 15.80 -38.85 -2.43
C TRP A 529 16.12 -38.39 -0.99
N ASP A 530 15.28 -37.52 -0.41
CA ASP A 530 15.45 -36.94 0.93
C ASP A 530 16.71 -36.05 1.11
N GLU A 531 17.34 -35.64 0.00
CA GLU A 531 18.48 -34.72 -0.02
C GLU A 531 18.02 -33.27 -0.25
N LYS A 532 18.71 -32.32 0.39
CA LYS A 532 18.35 -30.90 0.27
C LYS A 532 18.99 -30.30 -0.98
N THR A 533 18.19 -29.57 -1.74
CA THR A 533 18.66 -28.61 -2.74
C THR A 533 18.37 -27.20 -2.22
N TYR A 534 19.26 -26.27 -2.52
CA TYR A 534 19.21 -24.90 -2.03
C TYR A 534 18.99 -23.95 -3.20
N GLN A 535 18.10 -23.00 -3.06
CA GLN A 535 17.90 -21.93 -4.02
C GLN A 535 18.30 -20.60 -3.37
N TYR A 536 19.25 -19.92 -3.99
CA TYR A 536 19.71 -18.59 -3.63
C TYR A 536 19.12 -17.55 -4.58
N SER A 537 18.61 -16.45 -4.03
CA SER A 537 18.06 -15.32 -4.78
C SER A 537 18.76 -14.03 -4.34
N LEU A 538 19.50 -13.38 -5.23
CA LEU A 538 20.17 -12.09 -5.00
C LEU A 538 19.24 -10.93 -5.37
N PRO A 539 18.76 -10.10 -4.41
CA PRO A 539 17.90 -8.97 -4.71
C PRO A 539 18.60 -7.92 -5.58
N ALA A 540 17.87 -7.32 -6.51
CA ALA A 540 18.41 -6.36 -7.46
C ALA A 540 19.00 -5.12 -6.79
N TYR A 541 18.37 -4.66 -5.69
CA TYR A 541 18.80 -3.45 -5.00
C TYR A 541 20.14 -3.57 -4.26
N TYR A 542 20.70 -4.79 -4.10
CA TYR A 542 22.07 -4.97 -3.60
C TYR A 542 23.10 -4.54 -4.64
N VAL A 543 22.85 -4.84 -5.92
CA VAL A 543 23.68 -4.42 -7.05
C VAL A 543 23.34 -2.98 -7.46
N TYR A 544 22.06 -2.71 -7.67
CA TYR A 544 21.52 -1.43 -8.11
C TYR A 544 20.96 -0.65 -6.93
N LYS A 545 21.81 0.08 -6.20
CA LYS A 545 21.42 0.77 -4.96
C LYS A 545 20.14 1.60 -5.11
N GLN A 546 19.95 2.34 -6.21
CA GLN A 546 18.77 3.19 -6.45
C GLN A 546 17.42 2.43 -6.51
N MET A 547 17.43 1.11 -6.72
CA MET A 547 16.22 0.27 -6.60
C MET A 547 15.81 0.02 -5.13
N GLY A 548 16.65 0.39 -4.16
CA GLY A 548 16.46 0.16 -2.73
C GLY A 548 15.31 0.93 -2.09
N THR A 549 15.23 0.84 -0.76
CA THR A 549 14.21 1.54 0.04
C THR A 549 14.35 3.04 -0.10
N SER A 550 13.22 3.75 -0.03
CA SER A 550 13.23 5.21 0.12
C SER A 550 14.19 5.62 1.25
N SER A 551 14.95 6.69 1.00
CA SER A 551 15.89 7.23 1.97
C SER A 551 15.20 7.45 3.33
N PRO A 552 15.81 7.03 4.46
CA PRO A 552 15.26 7.33 5.79
C PRO A 552 15.29 8.84 6.09
N TYR A 553 15.95 9.64 5.23
CA TYR A 553 16.09 11.08 5.36
C TYR A 553 14.97 11.88 4.67
N THR A 554 13.94 11.24 4.12
CA THR A 554 12.76 11.95 3.59
C THR A 554 12.10 12.79 4.69
N GLY A 555 11.79 14.06 4.40
CA GLY A 555 11.25 15.02 5.37
C GLY A 555 12.29 15.79 6.18
N HIS A 556 13.59 15.49 6.03
CA HIS A 556 14.65 16.30 6.65
C HIS A 556 14.83 17.63 5.91
N SER A 557 15.03 18.71 6.67
CA SER A 557 15.42 20.01 6.17
C SER A 557 16.92 20.24 6.30
N PHE A 558 17.50 20.94 5.33
CA PHE A 558 18.91 21.30 5.30
C PHE A 558 19.10 22.63 4.56
N ASN A 559 20.19 23.32 4.88
CA ASN A 559 20.60 24.50 4.13
C ASN A 559 21.39 24.04 2.91
N MET A 560 21.31 24.73 1.78
CA MET A 560 21.98 24.32 0.54
C MET A 560 22.47 25.54 -0.22
N LYS A 561 23.61 25.42 -0.91
CA LYS A 561 24.12 26.50 -1.78
C LYS A 561 24.59 25.95 -3.12
N THR A 562 24.24 26.62 -4.22
CA THR A 562 24.73 26.30 -5.56
C THR A 562 25.73 27.33 -6.09
N ASN A 563 26.63 26.92 -6.98
CA ASN A 563 27.56 27.81 -7.68
C ASN A 563 27.00 28.33 -9.02
N ALA A 564 27.79 29.07 -9.78
CA ALA A 564 27.40 29.65 -11.07
C ALA A 564 27.03 28.62 -12.15
N GLN A 565 27.40 27.35 -11.96
CA GLN A 565 27.06 26.23 -12.84
C GLN A 565 25.94 25.34 -12.27
N GLY A 566 25.33 25.73 -11.13
CA GLY A 566 24.28 24.96 -10.45
C GLY A 566 24.77 23.74 -9.68
N LYS A 567 26.10 23.59 -9.52
CA LYS A 567 26.70 22.55 -8.67
C LYS A 567 26.49 22.93 -7.21
N ILE A 568 26.09 21.96 -6.40
CA ILE A 568 25.88 22.16 -4.98
C ILE A 568 27.25 22.20 -4.27
N ILE A 569 27.53 23.28 -3.53
CA ILE A 569 28.84 23.60 -2.92
C ILE A 569 28.88 23.65 -1.39
N GLN A 570 27.75 23.83 -0.69
CA GLN A 570 27.69 23.78 0.78
C GLN A 570 26.55 22.90 1.34
N THR A 571 26.91 22.12 2.39
CA THR A 571 26.20 21.21 3.33
C THR A 571 26.19 19.70 3.04
N ASN A 572 26.16 18.91 4.13
CA ASN A 572 26.33 17.45 4.26
C ASN A 572 25.67 16.60 3.13
N TYR A 573 26.34 16.48 1.99
CA TYR A 573 25.89 15.78 0.78
C TYR A 573 25.65 14.29 0.91
N ILE A 574 25.98 13.67 2.04
CA ILE A 574 26.06 12.21 2.16
C ILE A 574 24.70 11.56 1.90
N TYR A 575 23.61 12.28 2.17
CA TYR A 575 22.25 11.75 2.15
C TYR A 575 21.46 12.02 0.86
N LEU A 576 21.96 12.89 -0.03
CA LEU A 576 21.30 13.22 -1.29
C LEU A 576 21.74 12.25 -2.40
N HIS A 577 20.79 11.67 -3.11
CA HIS A 577 21.03 10.72 -4.17
C HIS A 577 20.46 11.23 -5.50
N ASP A 578 20.89 10.59 -6.59
CA ASP A 578 20.45 10.94 -7.93
C ASP A 578 18.93 10.71 -8.06
N GLY A 579 18.21 11.70 -8.59
CA GLY A 579 16.76 11.68 -8.70
C GLY A 579 15.99 12.02 -7.43
N ASP A 580 16.66 12.40 -6.32
CA ASP A 580 15.99 13.02 -5.18
C ASP A 580 15.29 14.32 -5.62
N VAL A 581 14.06 14.53 -5.14
CA VAL A 581 13.31 15.76 -5.35
C VAL A 581 13.32 16.57 -4.07
N VAL A 582 13.91 17.76 -4.15
CA VAL A 582 14.00 18.71 -3.05
C VAL A 582 13.08 19.88 -3.34
N ILE A 583 12.48 20.43 -2.29
CA ILE A 583 11.70 21.65 -2.40
C ILE A 583 12.50 22.79 -1.80
N LEU A 584 12.66 23.81 -2.62
CA LEU A 584 13.43 25.01 -2.33
C LEU A 584 12.46 26.09 -1.86
N PRO A 585 12.67 26.65 -0.65
CA PRO A 585 11.90 27.79 -0.17
C PRO A 585 12.36 29.06 -0.91
N ASP A 586 11.71 29.35 -2.03
CA ASP A 586 11.85 30.61 -2.76
C ASP A 586 10.64 31.52 -2.48
N THR A 587 10.85 32.84 -2.39
CA THR A 587 9.76 33.84 -2.28
C THR A 587 9.37 34.33 -3.67
N PRO A 588 8.10 34.25 -4.12
CA PRO A 588 6.87 34.01 -3.35
C PRO A 588 6.30 32.57 -3.41
N ALA A 589 6.96 31.61 -4.06
CA ALA A 589 6.47 30.24 -4.20
C ALA A 589 7.58 29.19 -4.07
N CYS A 590 7.28 28.08 -3.39
CA CYS A 590 8.17 26.93 -3.29
C CYS A 590 8.46 26.33 -4.68
N ARG A 591 9.73 26.07 -4.99
CA ARG A 591 10.16 25.48 -6.26
C ARG A 591 10.62 24.05 -6.05
N PHE A 592 10.14 23.14 -6.90
CA PHE A 592 10.65 21.78 -6.97
C PHE A 592 11.95 21.75 -7.77
N ALA A 593 12.92 20.99 -7.28
CA ALA A 593 14.19 20.78 -7.95
C ALA A 593 14.66 19.34 -7.81
N TRP A 594 15.43 18.87 -8.80
CA TRP A 594 15.91 17.51 -8.90
C TRP A 594 17.43 17.46 -8.70
N ILE A 595 17.89 16.47 -7.93
CA ILE A 595 19.31 16.22 -7.74
C ILE A 595 19.83 15.36 -8.90
N TYR A 596 20.80 15.90 -9.64
CA TYR A 596 21.47 15.22 -10.73
C TYR A 596 22.96 15.01 -10.40
N ASN A 597 23.35 13.75 -10.28
CA ASN A 597 24.72 13.35 -9.99
C ASN A 597 25.49 13.13 -11.29
N THR A 598 26.65 13.79 -11.40
CA THR A 598 27.62 13.64 -12.48
C THR A 598 28.98 13.26 -11.89
N GLN A 599 29.95 12.90 -12.73
CA GLN A 599 31.34 12.69 -12.29
C GLN A 599 31.96 13.94 -11.63
N LEU A 600 31.49 15.14 -12.02
CA LEU A 600 32.00 16.42 -11.52
C LEU A 600 31.35 16.86 -10.20
N GLY A 601 30.30 16.19 -9.74
CA GLY A 601 29.57 16.49 -8.51
C GLY A 601 28.05 16.43 -8.68
N LYS A 602 27.34 16.89 -7.64
CA LYS A 602 25.86 16.94 -7.61
C LYS A 602 25.37 18.31 -8.06
N TYR A 603 24.33 18.33 -8.88
CA TYR A 603 23.74 19.52 -9.46
C TYR A 603 22.25 19.58 -9.17
N LEU A 604 21.72 20.80 -9.15
CA LEU A 604 20.32 21.07 -8.89
C LEU A 604 19.65 21.50 -10.19
N LEU A 605 18.67 20.74 -10.67
CA LEU A 605 17.94 21.01 -11.91
C LEU A 605 16.52 21.49 -11.60
N ASP A 606 16.02 22.45 -12.39
CA ASP A 606 14.60 22.81 -12.40
C ASP A 606 13.75 21.79 -13.18
N LYS A 607 12.43 22.05 -13.27
CA LYS A 607 11.51 21.18 -14.02
C LYS A 607 11.85 21.07 -15.52
N ASP A 608 12.52 22.07 -16.09
CA ASP A 608 12.84 22.12 -17.51
C ASP A 608 14.26 21.55 -17.76
N GLY A 609 14.98 21.15 -16.71
CA GLY A 609 16.33 20.58 -16.80
C GLY A 609 17.44 21.62 -16.81
N ASN A 610 17.14 22.89 -16.56
CA ASN A 610 18.14 23.93 -16.43
C ASN A 610 18.78 23.90 -15.03
N PRO A 611 20.10 24.13 -14.91
CA PRO A 611 20.76 24.21 -13.61
C PRO A 611 20.30 25.44 -12.82
N ILE A 612 19.99 25.26 -11.54
CA ILE A 612 19.64 26.36 -10.63
C ILE A 612 20.92 26.98 -10.07
N THR A 613 21.32 28.12 -10.63
CA THR A 613 22.63 28.73 -10.38
C THR A 613 22.63 29.75 -9.21
N SER A 614 23.80 29.91 -8.59
CA SER A 614 24.18 30.99 -7.66
C SER A 614 23.17 31.34 -6.57
N SER A 615 22.52 30.34 -5.97
CA SER A 615 21.45 30.54 -4.98
C SER A 615 21.78 29.89 -3.64
N THR A 616 21.38 30.53 -2.53
CA THR A 616 21.47 29.96 -1.18
C THR A 616 20.06 29.71 -0.67
N PHE A 617 19.77 28.46 -0.32
CA PHE A 617 18.47 28.00 0.15
C PHE A 617 18.59 27.65 1.63
N ILE A 618 17.81 28.30 2.49
CA ILE A 618 17.76 28.03 3.93
C ILE A 618 16.49 27.24 4.19
N GLY A 619 16.63 26.02 4.72
CA GLY A 619 15.47 25.14 4.96
C GLY A 619 14.94 24.43 3.71
N ALA A 620 15.79 24.10 2.74
CA ALA A 620 15.42 23.18 1.67
C ALA A 620 15.04 21.82 2.28
N TYR A 621 13.98 21.18 1.80
CA TYR A 621 13.51 19.92 2.35
C TYR A 621 13.49 18.82 1.30
N LEU A 622 13.94 17.62 1.68
CA LEU A 622 13.86 16.44 0.83
C LEU A 622 12.40 15.96 0.81
N TRP A 623 11.69 16.23 -0.28
CA TRP A 623 10.28 15.87 -0.43
C TRP A 623 10.11 14.43 -0.87
N GLN A 624 10.86 14.01 -1.89
CA GLN A 624 10.79 12.65 -2.43
C GLN A 624 12.20 12.11 -2.63
N SER A 625 12.43 10.87 -2.19
CA SER A 625 13.69 10.19 -2.45
C SER A 625 13.75 9.63 -3.88
N GLY A 626 14.94 9.67 -4.47
CA GLY A 626 15.27 9.06 -5.75
C GLY A 626 15.28 7.53 -5.69
N TYR A 627 15.38 6.91 -4.51
CA TYR A 627 15.22 5.46 -4.40
C TYR A 627 13.79 5.02 -4.74
N LYS A 628 13.64 4.02 -5.62
CA LYS A 628 12.33 3.64 -6.19
C LYS A 628 11.53 2.63 -5.37
N ASN A 629 12.06 2.16 -4.23
CA ASN A 629 11.40 1.14 -3.40
C ASN A 629 11.07 -0.16 -4.17
N MET A 630 11.94 -0.52 -5.13
CA MET A 630 11.84 -1.74 -5.95
C MET A 630 12.64 -2.87 -5.29
N LEU A 631 12.11 -3.40 -4.18
CA LEU A 631 12.83 -4.36 -3.34
C LEU A 631 12.67 -5.83 -3.75
N LYS A 632 11.63 -6.13 -4.53
CA LYS A 632 11.30 -7.50 -5.00
C LYS A 632 12.10 -8.00 -6.20
N PRO A 633 12.49 -7.17 -7.18
CA PRO A 633 13.28 -7.63 -8.32
C PRO A 633 14.56 -8.37 -7.88
N VAL A 634 14.94 -9.40 -8.63
CA VAL A 634 16.07 -10.30 -8.33
C VAL A 634 17.02 -10.27 -9.53
N VAL A 635 18.32 -10.12 -9.29
CA VAL A 635 19.34 -10.07 -10.36
C VAL A 635 19.96 -11.42 -10.67
N GLN A 636 19.93 -12.36 -9.72
CA GLN A 636 20.52 -13.68 -9.90
C GLN A 636 19.81 -14.71 -9.04
N THR A 637 19.51 -15.86 -9.63
CA THR A 637 19.05 -17.06 -8.92
C THR A 637 19.98 -18.23 -9.20
N ILE A 638 20.36 -18.97 -8.15
CA ILE A 638 21.25 -20.13 -8.25
C ILE A 638 20.64 -21.28 -7.47
N GLN A 639 20.60 -22.47 -8.07
CA GLN A 639 20.20 -23.70 -7.41
C GLN A 639 21.42 -24.62 -7.22
N SER A 640 21.70 -25.04 -5.99
CA SER A 640 22.83 -25.89 -5.61
C SER A 640 22.41 -27.10 -4.77
N LYS A 641 23.22 -28.16 -4.75
CA LYS A 641 23.02 -29.28 -3.79
C LYS A 641 23.55 -28.97 -2.40
N GLU A 642 24.54 -28.10 -2.29
CA GLU A 642 25.13 -27.72 -1.00
C GLU A 642 24.73 -26.31 -0.57
N LEU A 643 24.77 -26.07 0.74
CA LEU A 643 24.41 -24.78 1.33
C LEU A 643 25.55 -23.77 1.10
N PRO A 644 25.31 -22.66 0.37
CA PRO A 644 26.34 -21.64 0.17
C PRO A 644 26.92 -21.12 1.49
N THR A 645 28.24 -21.24 1.64
CA THR A 645 28.96 -20.69 2.81
C THR A 645 29.42 -19.26 2.51
N PHE A 646 28.87 -18.30 3.27
CA PHE A 646 29.15 -16.88 3.11
C PHE A 646 30.22 -16.44 4.13
N THR A 647 31.50 -16.55 3.75
CA THR A 647 32.62 -16.02 4.53
C THR A 647 33.49 -15.10 3.67
N GLY A 648 33.26 -13.77 3.69
CA GLY A 648 34.09 -12.80 2.96
C GLY A 648 34.00 -12.89 1.43
N ASN A 649 35.10 -12.55 0.72
CA ASN A 649 35.26 -12.70 -0.75
C ASN A 649 35.08 -14.15 -1.25
N LEU A 650 34.76 -15.11 -0.37
CA LEU A 650 34.66 -16.53 -0.68
C LEU A 650 33.29 -16.94 -1.26
N PHE A 651 32.33 -16.04 -1.47
CA PHE A 651 31.14 -16.39 -2.28
C PHE A 651 31.55 -16.83 -3.70
N GLN A 652 32.65 -16.25 -4.21
CA GLN A 652 33.24 -16.54 -5.51
C GLN A 652 34.03 -17.86 -5.54
N SER A 653 34.75 -18.21 -4.47
CA SER A 653 35.48 -19.48 -4.38
C SER A 653 34.60 -20.67 -3.99
N TYR A 654 33.49 -20.42 -3.28
CA TYR A 654 32.48 -21.43 -2.99
C TYR A 654 31.73 -21.85 -4.26
N LEU A 655 31.18 -20.90 -5.03
CA LEU A 655 30.37 -21.25 -6.20
C LEU A 655 31.16 -21.96 -7.32
N ALA A 656 32.48 -21.74 -7.41
CA ALA A 656 33.33 -22.37 -8.43
C ALA A 656 33.69 -23.85 -8.11
N THR A 657 33.40 -24.35 -6.92
CA THR A 657 33.85 -25.67 -6.43
C THR A 657 32.71 -26.62 -6.05
N HIS A 658 31.46 -26.22 -6.25
CA HIS A 658 30.28 -26.91 -5.71
C HIS A 658 29.24 -27.26 -6.77
N ASP A 659 28.44 -28.27 -6.46
CA ASP A 659 27.42 -28.89 -7.30
C ASP A 659 26.23 -27.95 -7.63
N ILE A 660 26.40 -27.12 -8.67
CA ILE A 660 25.36 -26.22 -9.18
C ILE A 660 24.48 -26.95 -10.19
N LEU A 661 23.17 -26.86 -10.02
CA LEU A 661 22.16 -27.50 -10.87
C LEU A 661 21.62 -26.55 -11.94
N ASN A 662 21.36 -25.30 -11.57
CA ASN A 662 20.77 -24.30 -12.45
C ASN A 662 21.14 -22.89 -11.99
N ALA A 663 21.25 -21.96 -12.94
CA ALA A 663 21.52 -20.56 -12.64
C ALA A 663 20.94 -19.65 -13.73
N GLN A 664 20.29 -18.57 -13.29
CA GLN A 664 19.68 -17.54 -14.15
C GLN A 664 20.02 -16.16 -13.60
N ALA A 665 20.17 -15.17 -14.48
CA ALA A 665 20.46 -13.80 -14.09
C ALA A 665 19.66 -12.80 -14.95
N THR A 666 19.28 -11.69 -14.35
CA THR A 666 18.59 -10.59 -15.04
C THR A 666 19.37 -9.30 -14.81
N LYS A 667 19.69 -8.61 -15.90
CA LYS A 667 20.30 -7.28 -15.89
C LYS A 667 19.22 -6.22 -15.97
N TYR A 668 19.35 -5.17 -15.16
CA TYR A 668 18.45 -4.02 -15.16
C TYR A 668 19.16 -2.79 -15.74
N ILE A 669 18.37 -1.88 -16.29
CA ILE A 669 18.79 -0.54 -16.72
C ILE A 669 17.86 0.51 -16.11
N ASP A 670 18.31 1.75 -16.02
CA ASP A 670 17.65 2.85 -15.29
C ASP A 670 17.00 3.90 -16.20
N TYR A 671 16.72 3.55 -17.46
CA TYR A 671 16.08 4.45 -18.41
C TYR A 671 15.03 3.74 -19.28
N TYR A 672 14.05 4.53 -19.69
CA TYR A 672 13.12 4.19 -20.75
C TYR A 672 13.56 4.84 -22.06
N SER A 673 13.05 4.28 -23.15
CA SER A 673 13.37 4.75 -24.49
C SER A 673 12.62 6.04 -24.77
N TYR A 674 13.38 7.03 -25.23
CA TYR A 674 12.90 8.26 -25.80
C TYR A 674 12.72 8.08 -27.29
N ARG A 675 11.58 8.51 -27.85
CA ARG A 675 11.47 8.62 -29.31
C ARG A 675 12.19 9.86 -29.76
N CYS A 676 13.43 9.70 -30.20
CA CYS A 676 14.18 10.77 -30.80
C CYS A 676 13.56 11.07 -32.17
N THR A 677 12.74 12.11 -32.25
CA THR A 677 12.76 12.90 -33.48
C THR A 677 14.19 13.37 -33.61
N ASN A 678 14.83 13.15 -34.75
CA ASN A 678 16.16 13.69 -35.01
C ASN A 678 16.09 15.22 -34.97
N CYS A 679 16.17 15.79 -33.77
CA CYS A 679 16.42 17.20 -33.46
C CYS A 679 17.87 17.50 -33.86
N GLY A 680 18.09 17.51 -35.16
CA GLY A 680 19.29 17.99 -35.83
C GLY A 680 18.97 18.63 -37.19
N CYS A 681 17.76 18.43 -37.73
CA CYS A 681 17.34 19.07 -38.99
C CYS A 681 15.89 19.59 -39.00
N GLU A 682 15.10 19.42 -37.94
CA GLU A 682 13.84 20.17 -37.78
C GLU A 682 14.12 21.45 -36.96
N ASN A 683 14.91 22.36 -37.53
CA ASN A 683 14.88 23.75 -37.11
C ASN A 683 13.77 24.45 -37.91
N ASN A 684 12.50 24.16 -37.56
CA ASN A 684 11.38 25.06 -37.87
C ASN A 684 11.43 26.14 -36.77
N PHE A 685 11.50 27.44 -37.00
CA PHE A 685 10.70 28.29 -37.88
C PHE A 685 11.47 29.61 -38.14
N VAL A 686 11.35 30.17 -39.35
CA VAL A 686 11.30 31.63 -39.51
C VAL A 686 9.96 31.94 -40.16
N LEU A 687 8.97 32.33 -39.35
CA LEU A 687 7.81 33.08 -39.82
C LEU A 687 8.31 34.50 -40.06
N ASP A 688 8.64 34.83 -41.30
CA ASP A 688 8.81 36.23 -41.67
C ASP A 688 7.49 36.70 -42.29
N SER A 689 6.86 37.69 -41.66
CA SER A 689 5.63 38.29 -42.14
C SER A 689 5.94 39.63 -42.76
N THR A 690 6.06 39.68 -44.08
CA THR A 690 6.17 40.95 -44.81
C THR A 690 4.79 41.55 -45.02
N ILE A 691 4.56 42.74 -44.46
CA ILE A 691 3.36 43.54 -44.72
C ILE A 691 3.56 44.23 -46.08
N LEU A 692 2.74 43.86 -47.07
CA LEU A 692 2.71 44.57 -48.35
C LEU A 692 1.58 45.61 -48.32
N ASN A 693 1.95 46.87 -48.53
CA ASN A 693 0.99 47.93 -48.84
C ASN A 693 0.64 47.82 -50.31
N ILE A 694 -0.46 47.14 -50.60
CA ILE A 694 -1.05 47.11 -51.93
C ILE A 694 -1.70 48.50 -52.13
N GLY A 695 -1.31 49.22 -53.18
CA GLY A 695 -1.74 50.62 -53.40
C GLY A 695 -3.25 50.83 -53.22
N ASN A 696 -3.61 51.99 -52.65
CA ASN A 696 -4.91 52.36 -52.05
C ASN A 696 -5.15 51.86 -50.61
N GLY A 697 -4.13 51.97 -49.75
CA GLY A 697 -4.31 52.05 -48.29
C GLY A 697 -4.74 50.75 -47.60
N THR A 698 -4.59 49.60 -48.25
CA THR A 698 -4.98 48.30 -47.69
C THR A 698 -3.76 47.40 -47.48
N PRO A 699 -3.36 47.11 -46.22
CA PRO A 699 -2.27 46.18 -45.94
C PRO A 699 -2.76 44.73 -46.02
N ALA A 700 -2.12 43.91 -46.84
CA ALA A 700 -2.27 42.45 -46.81
C ALA A 700 -1.06 41.84 -46.09
N VAL A 701 -1.30 40.96 -45.12
CA VAL A 701 -0.25 40.26 -44.38
C VAL A 701 0.03 38.94 -45.08
N ILE A 702 1.14 38.86 -45.81
CA ILE A 702 1.59 37.60 -46.41
C ILE A 702 2.42 36.86 -45.36
N ARG A 703 2.02 35.63 -45.07
CA ARG A 703 2.78 34.70 -44.23
C ARG A 703 3.28 33.59 -45.13
N TYR A 704 4.59 33.41 -45.13
CA TYR A 704 5.24 32.31 -45.83
C TYR A 704 6.10 31.53 -44.85
N TYR A 705 6.27 30.23 -45.13
CA TYR A 705 7.16 29.35 -44.40
C TYR A 705 8.37 29.04 -45.27
N ILE A 706 9.56 29.10 -44.69
CA ILE A 706 10.78 28.56 -45.29
C ILE A 706 11.19 27.37 -44.42
N GLU A 707 11.06 26.16 -44.95
CA GLU A 707 11.83 25.03 -44.44
C GLU A 707 13.25 25.21 -44.96
N SER A 708 14.27 25.35 -44.11
CA SER A 708 15.65 25.42 -44.57
C SER A 708 16.45 24.26 -43.98
N ALA A 709 16.78 23.29 -44.82
CA ALA A 709 17.83 22.31 -44.54
C ALA A 709 18.85 22.29 -45.69
N CYS A 710 20.11 22.00 -45.35
CA CYS A 710 21.32 21.91 -46.18
C CYS A 710 21.19 22.18 -47.69
N ASN A 711 21.85 23.27 -48.14
CA ASN A 711 22.20 23.70 -49.50
C ASN A 711 21.16 23.70 -50.64
N CYS A 712 20.07 22.91 -50.62
CA CYS A 712 19.12 22.85 -51.75
C CYS A 712 17.64 22.60 -51.40
N ASP A 713 17.20 22.68 -50.13
CA ASP A 713 15.80 22.38 -49.77
C ASP A 713 15.11 23.56 -49.08
N GLY A 714 14.87 24.64 -49.83
CA GLY A 714 13.86 25.64 -49.50
C GLY A 714 12.52 25.32 -50.16
N SER A 715 11.44 25.14 -49.39
CA SER A 715 10.07 25.17 -49.89
C SER A 715 9.38 26.45 -49.41
N ILE A 716 8.60 27.10 -50.28
CA ILE A 716 7.80 28.28 -49.94
C ILE A 716 6.34 27.92 -50.09
N ILE A 717 5.65 27.82 -48.95
CA ILE A 717 4.19 27.67 -48.89
C ILE A 717 3.59 29.06 -48.73
N LEU A 718 2.78 29.48 -49.70
CA LEU A 718 2.02 30.71 -49.63
C LEU A 718 0.64 30.40 -49.05
N LEU A 719 0.35 30.94 -47.86
CA LEU A 719 -0.99 30.81 -47.30
C LEU A 719 -2.00 31.65 -48.11
N PRO A 720 -3.27 31.21 -48.20
CA PRO A 720 -4.31 31.96 -48.89
C PRO A 720 -4.45 33.35 -48.27
N ALA A 721 -4.28 34.38 -49.10
CA ALA A 721 -4.47 35.77 -48.74
C ALA A 721 -5.82 36.24 -49.29
N TYR A 722 -6.53 37.05 -48.51
CA TYR A 722 -7.82 37.60 -48.90
C TYR A 722 -7.76 39.12 -48.84
N ASP A 723 -8.44 39.80 -49.76
CA ASP A 723 -8.69 41.23 -49.65
C ASP A 723 -9.70 41.54 -48.52
N GLN A 724 -9.91 42.81 -48.18
CA GLN A 724 -10.88 43.21 -47.15
C GLN A 724 -12.34 42.88 -47.51
N ALA A 725 -12.63 42.52 -48.76
CA ALA A 725 -13.94 42.07 -49.21
C ALA A 725 -14.10 40.54 -49.17
N GLY A 726 -13.06 39.81 -48.75
CA GLY A 726 -13.05 38.35 -48.64
C GLY A 726 -12.75 37.62 -49.95
N ASN A 727 -12.29 38.31 -51.00
CA ASN A 727 -11.91 37.67 -52.26
C ASN A 727 -10.48 37.13 -52.16
N PRO A 728 -10.19 35.92 -52.67
CA PRO A 728 -8.86 35.34 -52.67
C PRO A 728 -7.91 36.12 -53.59
N ILE A 729 -6.68 36.32 -53.12
CA ILE A 729 -5.58 36.93 -53.86
C ILE A 729 -4.73 35.80 -54.44
N HIS A 730 -4.53 35.81 -55.77
CA HIS A 730 -3.81 34.78 -56.51
C HIS A 730 -2.36 35.21 -56.76
N PHE A 731 -1.38 34.37 -56.44
CA PHE A 731 0.05 34.68 -56.62
C PHE A 731 0.60 34.05 -57.89
N PHE A 732 1.54 34.74 -58.55
CA PHE A 732 2.13 34.31 -59.81
C PHE A 732 3.65 34.30 -59.76
N TYR A 733 4.26 33.27 -60.33
CA TYR A 733 5.70 33.15 -60.58
C TYR A 733 5.92 32.66 -62.01
N ASN A 734 6.81 33.29 -62.78
CA ASN A 734 7.02 33.01 -64.20
C ASN A 734 5.72 32.94 -65.03
N GLN A 735 4.77 33.85 -64.78
CA GLN A 735 3.45 33.93 -65.46
C GLN A 735 2.51 32.73 -65.21
N GLN A 736 2.79 31.89 -64.22
CA GLN A 736 1.89 30.81 -63.76
C GLN A 736 1.42 31.06 -62.33
N GLU A 737 0.17 30.70 -62.04
CA GLU A 737 -0.41 30.81 -60.71
C GLU A 737 0.19 29.77 -59.76
N ILE A 738 0.57 30.18 -58.55
CA ILE A 738 1.29 29.34 -57.60
C ILE A 738 0.67 29.41 -56.19
N THR A 739 0.55 28.26 -55.54
CA THR A 739 0.28 28.11 -54.09
C THR A 739 1.48 27.53 -53.35
N HIS A 740 2.44 26.98 -54.09
CA HIS A 740 3.63 26.30 -53.59
C HIS A 740 4.81 26.47 -54.54
N ILE A 741 6.03 26.62 -53.99
CA ILE A 741 7.28 26.54 -54.76
C ILE A 741 8.22 25.56 -54.05
N ASP A 742 8.58 24.49 -54.75
CA ASP A 742 9.55 23.49 -54.32
C ASP A 742 10.95 23.76 -54.90
N SER A 743 11.98 23.16 -54.28
CA SER A 743 13.33 22.99 -54.86
C SER A 743 14.21 24.26 -54.92
N LEU A 744 14.20 25.10 -53.88
CA LEU A 744 14.97 26.34 -53.89
C LEU A 744 16.37 26.18 -53.30
N CYS A 745 17.39 26.53 -54.10
CA CYS A 745 18.79 26.48 -53.70
C CYS A 745 19.20 27.70 -52.87
N ALA A 746 20.23 27.55 -52.03
CA ALA A 746 20.83 28.66 -51.30
C ALA A 746 21.24 29.80 -52.26
N ASN A 747 21.00 31.07 -51.88
CA ASN A 747 21.17 32.29 -52.68
C ASN A 747 20.19 32.48 -53.86
N THR A 748 19.06 31.78 -53.87
CA THR A 748 17.99 32.07 -54.84
C THR A 748 17.17 33.28 -54.37
N THR A 749 17.07 34.29 -55.23
CA THR A 749 16.18 35.43 -55.05
C THR A 749 14.96 35.24 -55.95
N ILE A 750 13.77 35.16 -55.36
CA ILE A 750 12.52 34.89 -56.08
C ILE A 750 11.64 36.12 -56.00
N THR A 751 11.13 36.57 -57.14
CA THR A 751 10.15 37.66 -57.22
C THR A 751 8.78 37.07 -57.54
N ILE A 752 7.82 37.27 -56.64
CA ILE A 752 6.44 36.77 -56.75
C ILE A 752 5.51 37.94 -57.04
N TYR A 753 4.61 37.78 -58.00
CA TYR A 753 3.66 38.80 -58.46
C TYR A 753 2.25 38.55 -57.91
N ILE A 754 1.49 39.62 -57.63
CA ILE A 754 0.15 39.55 -57.01
C ILE A 754 -0.97 39.36 -58.05
N ASN A 755 -0.69 39.59 -59.33
CA ASN A 755 -1.57 39.19 -60.44
C ASN A 755 -0.75 39.07 -61.74
N ASN A 756 -1.32 38.45 -62.77
CA ASN A 756 -0.61 38.12 -64.01
C ASN A 756 -0.13 39.35 -64.84
N ASN A 757 -0.55 40.59 -64.48
CA ASN A 757 -0.30 41.82 -65.27
C ASN A 757 0.12 43.05 -64.42
N SER A 758 0.55 42.89 -63.17
CA SER A 758 0.90 44.02 -62.28
C SER A 758 2.40 44.21 -62.12
N ASN A 759 2.82 45.47 -61.93
CA ASN A 759 4.17 45.82 -61.46
C ASN A 759 4.35 45.62 -59.94
N GLN A 760 3.36 45.02 -59.26
CA GLN A 760 3.40 44.81 -57.81
C GLN A 760 3.94 43.41 -57.52
N SER A 761 5.14 43.37 -56.94
CA SER A 761 5.84 42.14 -56.59
C SER A 761 6.55 42.27 -55.25
N PHE A 762 6.87 41.13 -54.65
CA PHE A 762 7.76 41.07 -53.50
C PHE A 762 8.83 40.02 -53.71
N THR A 763 9.97 40.25 -53.09
CA THR A 763 11.18 39.46 -53.34
C THR A 763 11.59 38.75 -52.06
N ILE A 764 11.73 37.43 -52.14
CA ILE A 764 12.21 36.57 -51.05
C ILE A 764 13.65 36.16 -51.37
N THR A 765 14.57 36.30 -50.42
CA THR A 765 15.97 35.88 -50.56
C THR A 765 16.30 34.81 -49.52
N ILE A 766 16.81 33.66 -49.98
CA ILE A 766 17.19 32.54 -49.09
C ILE A 766 18.69 32.64 -48.76
N PRO A 767 19.08 32.89 -47.48
CA PRO A 767 20.48 33.11 -47.10
C PRO A 767 21.33 31.83 -47.14
N ASN A 768 22.66 32.01 -47.28
CA ASN A 768 23.65 30.92 -47.37
C ASN A 768 23.92 30.24 -46.02
N GLY A 769 24.31 28.95 -46.06
CA GLY A 769 24.25 28.00 -44.95
C GLY A 769 25.19 28.19 -43.74
N THR A 770 25.05 27.25 -42.79
CA THR A 770 25.85 27.01 -41.57
C THR A 770 25.67 28.01 -40.42
N GLN A 771 24.47 28.06 -39.84
CA GLN A 771 24.37 28.08 -38.39
C GLN A 771 23.84 26.73 -37.93
N THR A 772 24.74 25.86 -37.45
CA THR A 772 24.34 24.76 -36.58
C THR A 772 23.88 25.40 -35.27
N ILE A 773 22.66 25.92 -35.23
CA ILE A 773 21.99 26.23 -33.97
C ILE A 773 21.64 24.87 -33.39
N THR A 774 22.59 24.23 -32.72
CA THR A 774 22.30 23.12 -31.80
C THR A 774 21.66 23.72 -30.55
N SER A 775 20.40 24.16 -30.64
CA SER A 775 19.61 24.33 -29.44
C SER A 775 19.21 22.94 -28.97
N TYR A 776 20.11 22.25 -28.27
CA TYR A 776 19.70 21.09 -27.48
C TYR A 776 18.61 21.59 -26.54
N GLN A 777 17.39 21.07 -26.67
CA GLN A 777 16.38 21.33 -25.66
C GLN A 777 16.95 20.80 -24.34
N THR A 778 17.12 21.70 -23.37
CA THR A 778 17.35 21.29 -22.00
C THR A 778 16.11 20.51 -21.56
N ILE A 779 16.33 19.28 -21.11
CA ILE A 779 15.26 18.42 -20.60
C ILE A 779 15.67 17.89 -19.22
N ASN A 780 14.68 17.73 -18.34
CA ASN A 780 14.90 17.08 -17.07
C ASN A 780 14.84 15.54 -17.26
N PRO A 781 15.95 14.81 -17.14
CA PRO A 781 16.00 13.37 -17.43
C PRO A 781 15.11 12.53 -16.49
N PHE A 782 14.79 13.02 -15.30
CA PHE A 782 13.97 12.30 -14.32
C PHE A 782 12.46 12.41 -14.62
N ILE A 783 12.02 13.52 -15.22
CA ILE A 783 10.62 13.70 -15.62
C ILE A 783 10.31 12.82 -16.82
N TYR A 784 11.22 12.78 -17.80
CA TYR A 784 11.10 11.95 -19.00
C TYR A 784 11.52 10.49 -18.81
N LYS A 785 11.81 10.07 -17.57
CA LYS A 785 12.24 8.71 -17.22
C LYS A 785 13.44 8.20 -18.03
N LEU A 786 14.32 9.12 -18.44
CA LEU A 786 15.60 8.82 -19.08
C LEU A 786 16.70 8.52 -18.07
N LYS A 787 16.41 8.72 -16.78
CA LYS A 787 17.29 8.32 -15.67
C LYS A 787 16.46 7.94 -14.46
N ASN A 788 17.00 7.06 -13.63
CA ASN A 788 16.36 6.56 -12.41
C ASN A 788 14.94 6.01 -12.68
N ALA A 789 14.80 5.21 -13.74
CA ALA A 789 13.56 4.59 -14.15
C ALA A 789 13.85 3.13 -14.52
N TRP A 790 13.84 2.27 -13.49
CA TRP A 790 14.40 0.92 -13.57
C TRP A 790 13.47 -0.07 -14.27
N ARG A 791 14.03 -0.84 -15.22
CA ARG A 791 13.36 -1.95 -15.94
C ARG A 791 14.32 -3.10 -16.21
N SER A 792 13.78 -4.29 -16.46
CA SER A 792 14.56 -5.42 -16.97
C SER A 792 15.10 -5.08 -18.36
N TYR A 793 16.34 -5.46 -18.62
CA TYR A 793 17.03 -5.20 -19.88
C TYR A 793 17.41 -6.49 -20.59
N LYS A 794 18.11 -7.39 -19.92
CA LYS A 794 18.57 -8.66 -20.51
C LYS A 794 18.46 -9.79 -19.51
N ASP A 795 17.91 -10.92 -19.96
CA ASP A 795 17.89 -12.17 -19.22
C ASP A 795 18.98 -13.11 -19.72
N TYR A 796 19.65 -13.79 -18.78
CA TYR A 796 20.76 -14.69 -19.04
C TYR A 796 20.51 -16.05 -18.40
N VAL A 797 20.96 -17.09 -19.09
CA VAL A 797 20.98 -18.47 -18.63
C VAL A 797 22.41 -18.97 -18.65
N PHE A 798 22.83 -19.63 -17.58
CA PHE A 798 24.16 -20.22 -17.53
C PHE A 798 24.20 -21.50 -18.37
N ILE A 799 25.19 -21.62 -19.25
CA ILE A 799 25.39 -22.81 -20.07
C ILE A 799 26.81 -23.32 -19.87
N SER A 800 26.91 -24.56 -19.43
CA SER A 800 28.17 -25.27 -19.20
C SER A 800 27.93 -26.78 -19.35
N PRO A 801 28.92 -27.58 -19.76
CA PRO A 801 28.81 -29.03 -19.79
C PRO A 801 28.36 -29.57 -18.43
N ARG A 802 27.48 -30.57 -18.44
CA ARG A 802 26.98 -31.23 -17.23
C ARG A 802 27.68 -32.58 -17.00
N GLU A 803 27.93 -32.95 -15.75
CA GLU A 803 28.54 -34.24 -15.40
C GLU A 803 27.50 -35.36 -15.16
N PRO A 804 27.73 -36.59 -15.66
CA PRO A 804 28.71 -36.96 -16.66
C PRO A 804 28.21 -36.59 -18.05
N GLN A 805 29.15 -36.26 -18.93
CA GLN A 805 28.89 -36.28 -20.36
C GLN A 805 28.46 -37.71 -20.76
N HIS A 806 27.43 -37.84 -21.61
CA HIS A 806 26.82 -39.13 -21.99
C HIS A 806 27.84 -40.28 -22.10
N THR A 807 27.75 -41.23 -21.17
CA THR A 807 28.53 -42.48 -21.16
C THR A 807 27.57 -43.65 -21.33
N ASN A 808 28.02 -44.78 -21.90
CA ASN A 808 27.21 -46.01 -22.07
C ASN A 808 26.88 -46.73 -20.75
N THR A 809 27.05 -46.08 -19.60
CA THR A 809 26.71 -46.58 -18.27
C THR A 809 25.33 -46.09 -17.83
N PRO A 810 24.63 -46.83 -16.94
CA PRO A 810 23.36 -46.39 -16.37
C PRO A 810 23.47 -44.98 -15.78
N ILE A 811 22.55 -44.09 -16.17
CA ILE A 811 22.50 -42.71 -15.70
C ILE A 811 22.09 -42.71 -14.22
N ASP A 812 22.96 -42.24 -13.34
CA ASP A 812 22.65 -42.02 -11.93
C ASP A 812 21.94 -40.66 -11.77
N LEU A 813 20.62 -40.67 -11.93
CA LEU A 813 19.76 -39.48 -11.80
C LEU A 813 19.90 -38.76 -10.46
N LYS A 814 20.46 -39.42 -9.42
CA LYS A 814 20.66 -38.85 -8.09
C LYS A 814 21.90 -37.94 -8.05
N ASN A 815 23.04 -38.44 -8.53
CA ASN A 815 24.33 -37.74 -8.40
C ASN A 815 24.72 -36.92 -9.63
N GLN A 816 24.04 -37.10 -10.76
CA GLN A 816 24.42 -36.52 -12.05
C GLN A 816 23.57 -35.30 -12.44
N GLY A 817 24.04 -34.49 -13.40
CA GLY A 817 23.33 -33.34 -13.98
C GLY A 817 23.83 -31.95 -13.53
N GLN A 818 24.92 -31.88 -12.77
CA GLN A 818 25.52 -30.62 -12.28
C GLN A 818 26.44 -29.97 -13.31
N TYR A 819 26.65 -28.66 -13.23
CA TYR A 819 27.62 -27.97 -14.08
C TYR A 819 29.07 -28.32 -13.71
N THR A 820 29.91 -28.59 -14.72
CA THR A 820 31.34 -28.90 -14.59
C THR A 820 32.16 -27.74 -14.03
N ASN A 821 31.95 -26.54 -14.59
CA ASN A 821 32.58 -25.30 -14.16
C ASN A 821 31.49 -24.24 -14.06
N PHE A 822 31.30 -23.65 -12.87
CA PHE A 822 30.33 -22.60 -12.64
C PHE A 822 31.01 -21.29 -12.22
N VAL A 823 30.59 -20.18 -12.84
CA VAL A 823 31.01 -18.83 -12.44
C VAL A 823 29.76 -17.95 -12.34
N PRO A 824 29.48 -17.32 -11.19
CA PRO A 824 28.30 -16.48 -11.02
C PRO A 824 28.33 -15.25 -11.95
N PHE A 825 27.14 -14.79 -12.37
CA PHE A 825 27.02 -13.58 -13.19
C PHE A 825 27.40 -12.35 -12.38
N TRP A 826 26.79 -12.15 -11.21
CA TRP A 826 27.12 -11.11 -10.24
C TRP A 826 27.96 -11.68 -9.11
N TYR A 827 29.12 -11.09 -8.86
CA TYR A 827 30.01 -11.45 -7.76
C TYR A 827 30.48 -10.21 -7.02
N TRP A 828 30.84 -10.37 -5.75
CA TRP A 828 31.33 -9.28 -4.91
C TRP A 828 32.85 -9.27 -4.93
N ASP A 829 33.45 -8.19 -5.42
CA ASP A 829 34.89 -7.99 -5.48
C ASP A 829 35.27 -6.62 -4.93
N THR A 830 36.34 -6.51 -4.14
CA THR A 830 36.86 -5.25 -3.56
C THR A 830 35.82 -4.24 -2.99
N ASN A 831 34.72 -4.72 -2.40
CA ASN A 831 33.56 -3.93 -1.90
C ASN A 831 32.60 -3.35 -2.96
N THR A 832 32.60 -3.87 -4.18
CA THR A 832 31.63 -3.58 -5.23
C THR A 832 31.07 -4.87 -5.84
N TRP A 833 29.88 -4.77 -6.44
CA TRP A 833 29.32 -5.87 -7.25
C TRP A 833 29.86 -5.74 -8.68
N GLU A 834 30.58 -6.74 -9.12
CA GLU A 834 31.12 -6.87 -10.47
C GLU A 834 30.34 -7.95 -11.25
N LYS A 835 30.41 -7.88 -12.58
CA LYS A 835 29.72 -8.81 -13.48
C LYS A 835 30.68 -9.66 -14.31
N ASN A 836 30.33 -10.91 -14.57
CA ASN A 836 31.04 -11.80 -15.51
C ASN A 836 30.05 -12.39 -16.53
N GLU A 837 30.21 -12.01 -17.79
CA GLU A 837 29.32 -12.42 -18.90
C GLU A 837 29.88 -13.62 -19.70
N SER A 838 31.12 -14.06 -19.45
CA SER A 838 31.88 -14.94 -20.36
C SER A 838 31.28 -16.35 -20.57
N ALA A 839 30.60 -16.89 -19.55
CA ALA A 839 29.98 -18.23 -19.58
C ALA A 839 28.44 -18.18 -19.54
N TRP A 840 27.87 -16.99 -19.75
CA TRP A 840 26.44 -16.74 -19.66
C TRP A 840 25.89 -16.46 -21.05
N LEU A 841 24.90 -17.25 -21.46
CA LEU A 841 24.21 -17.03 -22.71
C LEU A 841 22.96 -16.20 -22.46
N PHE A 842 22.90 -15.11 -23.20
CA PHE A 842 21.76 -14.23 -23.25
C PHE A 842 20.54 -14.98 -23.85
N LYS A 843 19.36 -14.83 -23.24
CA LYS A 843 18.10 -15.44 -23.68
C LYS A 843 17.23 -14.45 -24.45
N GLU A 844 16.96 -13.29 -23.84
CA GLU A 844 16.05 -12.28 -24.37
C GLU A 844 16.41 -10.87 -23.87
N CYS A 845 16.36 -9.89 -24.76
CA CYS A 845 16.74 -8.49 -24.53
C CYS A 845 15.54 -7.64 -24.81
N TYR A 846 15.15 -6.82 -23.84
CA TYR A 846 14.15 -5.78 -24.02
C TYR A 846 14.90 -4.51 -24.43
N ASN A 847 15.17 -4.37 -25.72
CA ASN A 847 16.00 -3.29 -26.25
C ASN A 847 15.36 -1.91 -25.95
N PHE A 848 14.11 -1.74 -26.35
CA PHE A 848 13.36 -0.51 -26.15
C PHE A 848 12.09 -0.72 -25.34
N ALA A 849 11.77 0.24 -24.49
CA ALA A 849 10.53 0.26 -23.71
C ALA A 849 10.00 1.68 -23.59
N ASP A 850 8.67 1.83 -23.64
CA ASP A 850 8.02 3.13 -23.52
C ASP A 850 8.14 3.69 -22.10
N ILE A 851 7.81 4.96 -21.91
CA ILE A 851 7.81 5.60 -20.59
C ILE A 851 6.86 4.93 -19.58
N HIS A 852 5.95 4.04 -20.00
CA HIS A 852 4.98 3.36 -19.15
C HIS A 852 5.45 1.98 -18.69
N GLY A 853 6.52 1.41 -19.25
CA GLY A 853 6.98 0.07 -18.89
C GLY A 853 6.82 -0.98 -19.99
N ASN A 854 6.12 -0.65 -21.08
CA ASN A 854 5.77 -1.59 -22.13
C ASN A 854 6.98 -1.80 -23.05
N ALA A 855 7.32 -3.06 -23.34
CA ALA A 855 8.37 -3.38 -24.30
C ALA A 855 7.93 -2.98 -25.71
N ILE A 856 8.71 -2.10 -26.36
CA ILE A 856 8.53 -1.68 -27.75
C ILE A 856 9.30 -2.60 -28.70
N GLU A 857 10.47 -3.06 -28.26
CA GLU A 857 11.30 -3.97 -29.06
C GLU A 857 12.05 -4.93 -28.14
N SER A 858 11.96 -6.22 -28.45
CA SER A 858 12.80 -7.25 -27.87
C SER A 858 13.44 -8.14 -28.94
N TYR A 859 14.50 -8.86 -28.58
CA TYR A 859 15.08 -9.89 -29.44
C TYR A 859 15.63 -11.05 -28.63
N ASP A 860 15.65 -12.23 -29.23
CA ASP A 860 16.20 -13.44 -28.64
C ASP A 860 17.66 -13.69 -29.04
N MET A 861 18.25 -14.77 -28.52
CA MET A 861 19.64 -15.17 -28.84
C MET A 861 19.89 -15.47 -30.32
N SER A 862 18.85 -15.73 -31.10
CA SER A 862 18.93 -16.04 -32.54
C SER A 862 18.84 -14.76 -33.39
N ASN A 863 18.84 -13.58 -32.77
CA ASN A 863 18.59 -12.28 -33.39
C ASN A 863 17.21 -12.18 -34.07
N VAL A 864 16.20 -12.90 -33.56
CA VAL A 864 14.82 -12.73 -34.00
C VAL A 864 14.18 -11.60 -33.19
N TYR A 865 13.85 -10.51 -33.87
CA TYR A 865 13.25 -9.32 -33.26
C TYR A 865 11.74 -9.46 -33.10
N GLN A 866 11.21 -8.95 -32.00
CA GLN A 866 9.79 -8.75 -31.76
C GLN A 866 9.57 -7.26 -31.51
N ALA A 867 8.66 -6.66 -32.25
CA ALA A 867 8.35 -5.24 -32.14
C ALA A 867 6.88 -5.03 -31.81
N ALA A 868 6.60 -4.01 -30.99
CA ALA A 868 5.26 -3.60 -30.62
C ALA A 868 5.08 -2.10 -30.85
N GLY A 869 4.03 -1.73 -31.57
CA GLY A 869 3.56 -0.35 -31.68
C GLY A 869 2.65 -0.02 -30.51
N ILE A 870 2.77 1.20 -29.97
CA ILE A 870 1.90 1.69 -28.90
C ILE A 870 1.33 3.04 -29.34
N ALA A 871 0.01 3.16 -29.29
CA ALA A 871 -0.76 4.33 -29.67
C ALA A 871 -1.63 4.82 -28.49
N PHE A 872 -2.47 5.84 -28.73
CA PHE A 872 -3.40 6.42 -27.76
C PHE A 872 -2.70 6.95 -26.50
N LYS A 873 -1.64 7.76 -26.70
CA LYS A 873 -0.77 8.31 -25.64
C LYS A 873 -0.13 7.24 -24.74
N GLY A 874 0.35 6.14 -25.34
CA GLY A 874 1.09 5.10 -24.61
C GLY A 874 0.20 4.10 -23.84
N LYS A 875 -1.09 4.02 -24.16
CA LYS A 875 -2.06 3.21 -23.40
C LYS A 875 -2.37 1.86 -24.03
N LEU A 876 -2.37 1.80 -25.36
CA LEU A 876 -2.83 0.64 -26.11
C LEU A 876 -1.81 0.19 -27.12
N GLN A 877 -1.70 -1.12 -27.30
CA GLN A 877 -0.83 -1.73 -28.29
C GLN A 877 -1.50 -1.67 -29.66
N GLU A 878 -0.87 -0.98 -30.61
CA GLU A 878 -1.39 -0.75 -31.95
C GLU A 878 -1.03 -1.86 -32.93
N PHE A 879 0.18 -2.44 -32.80
CA PHE A 879 0.60 -3.58 -33.60
C PHE A 879 1.61 -4.46 -32.85
N ILE A 880 1.77 -5.70 -33.32
CA ILE A 880 2.86 -6.62 -32.96
C ILE A 880 3.45 -7.16 -34.25
N ALA A 881 4.78 -7.16 -34.36
CA ALA A 881 5.48 -7.81 -35.45
C ALA A 881 6.59 -8.73 -34.94
N TYR A 882 6.80 -9.83 -35.67
CA TYR A 882 7.86 -10.79 -35.47
C TYR A 882 8.82 -10.74 -36.66
N ASN A 883 10.12 -10.87 -36.38
CA ASN A 883 11.22 -10.78 -37.34
C ASN A 883 11.35 -9.40 -38.02
N ALA A 884 11.07 -8.33 -37.29
CA ALA A 884 11.29 -6.94 -37.72
C ALA A 884 11.60 -6.02 -36.54
N HIS A 885 12.42 -4.99 -36.78
CA HIS A 885 12.60 -3.89 -35.86
C HIS A 885 11.36 -3.00 -35.81
N ASN A 886 11.13 -2.34 -34.67
CA ASN A 886 10.03 -1.39 -34.52
C ASN A 886 10.11 -0.33 -35.61
N SER A 887 11.29 0.26 -35.78
CA SER A 887 11.59 1.30 -36.76
C SER A 887 11.44 0.90 -38.24
N ASN A 888 11.18 -0.36 -38.57
CA ASN A 888 10.96 -0.79 -39.96
C ASN A 888 9.49 -1.12 -40.25
N ILE A 889 8.59 -0.86 -39.30
CA ILE A 889 7.17 -1.15 -39.42
C ILE A 889 6.40 0.15 -39.53
N ALA A 890 5.46 0.23 -40.45
CA ALA A 890 4.47 1.30 -40.51
C ALA A 890 3.10 0.67 -40.36
N PHE A 891 2.28 1.26 -39.51
CA PHE A 891 0.86 0.96 -39.44
C PHE A 891 0.10 2.26 -39.22
N ASP A 892 -1.03 2.38 -39.88
CA ASP A 892 -1.96 3.46 -39.65
C ASP A 892 -3.40 2.97 -39.91
N GLY A 893 -4.19 2.87 -38.84
CA GLY A 893 -5.62 2.60 -38.90
C GLY A 893 -6.47 3.87 -38.71
N PHE A 894 -5.88 5.06 -38.73
CA PHE A 894 -6.56 6.36 -38.68
C PHE A 894 -7.40 6.69 -37.42
N GLU A 895 -7.45 5.81 -36.42
CA GLU A 895 -8.26 6.00 -35.21
C GLU A 895 -7.65 7.01 -34.20
N ASP A 896 -6.32 7.11 -34.10
CA ASP A 896 -5.65 8.01 -33.15
C ASP A 896 -5.47 9.44 -33.71
N TYR A 897 -6.42 9.90 -34.54
CA TYR A 897 -6.44 11.24 -35.15
C TYR A 897 -7.46 12.14 -34.44
N HIS A 898 -7.17 12.53 -33.18
CA HIS A 898 -8.15 13.29 -32.38
C HIS A 898 -8.37 14.74 -32.90
N PRO A 899 -9.61 15.24 -33.02
CA PRO A 899 -9.91 16.62 -33.46
C PRO A 899 -9.50 17.76 -32.51
N TYR A 900 -8.91 17.48 -31.34
CA TYR A 900 -8.38 18.54 -30.45
C TYR A 900 -7.12 19.20 -31.06
N TYR A 901 -6.49 18.54 -32.03
CA TYR A 901 -5.39 19.08 -32.83
C TYR A 901 -5.87 20.00 -33.97
N LEU A 902 -7.16 19.97 -34.33
CA LEU A 902 -7.69 20.66 -35.51
C LEU A 902 -8.32 22.04 -35.20
N ASN A 903 -8.83 22.27 -33.99
CA ASN A 903 -9.70 23.42 -33.72
C ASN A 903 -9.17 24.51 -32.77
N ASN A 904 -7.95 24.42 -32.24
CA ASN A 904 -7.41 25.40 -31.29
C ASN A 904 -6.06 26.02 -31.69
N ALA A 905 -5.86 26.29 -32.98
CA ALA A 905 -4.85 27.27 -33.40
C ALA A 905 -5.36 28.70 -33.15
N THR A 906 -5.66 29.05 -31.89
CA THR A 906 -5.66 30.47 -31.50
C THR A 906 -4.20 30.89 -31.29
N PRO A 907 -3.73 32.03 -31.85
CA PRO A 907 -2.29 32.35 -31.92
C PRO A 907 -1.58 32.67 -30.59
N GLN A 908 -2.17 32.37 -29.42
CA GLN A 908 -1.69 32.90 -28.13
C GLN A 908 -1.19 31.87 -27.11
N GLN A 909 -1.13 30.57 -27.43
CA GLN A 909 -0.63 29.56 -26.47
C GLN A 909 0.32 28.53 -27.12
N PRO A 910 1.53 28.92 -27.59
CA PRO A 910 2.52 27.97 -28.13
C PRO A 910 3.14 27.04 -27.08
N TRP A 911 2.78 27.17 -25.79
CA TRP A 911 3.45 26.48 -24.68
C TRP A 911 2.73 25.24 -24.15
N GLN A 912 1.49 24.96 -24.55
CA GLN A 912 0.78 23.74 -24.14
C GLN A 912 1.04 22.54 -25.07
N HIS A 913 1.56 22.77 -26.27
CA HIS A 913 1.97 21.69 -27.18
C HIS A 913 3.29 21.02 -26.80
N LYS A 914 4.04 21.58 -25.83
CA LYS A 914 5.34 20.98 -25.42
C LYS A 914 5.21 19.63 -24.71
N ILE A 915 4.03 19.27 -24.19
CA ILE A 915 3.81 17.97 -23.52
C ILE A 915 3.28 16.90 -24.49
N ASP A 916 2.49 17.27 -25.50
CA ASP A 916 1.91 16.31 -26.46
C ASP A 916 2.83 16.00 -27.66
N VAL A 917 3.92 16.77 -27.88
CA VAL A 917 4.97 16.44 -28.88
C VAL A 917 5.89 15.29 -28.41
N LEU A 918 5.79 14.85 -27.16
CA LEU A 918 6.65 13.79 -26.60
C LEU A 918 6.12 12.37 -26.81
N HIS A 919 4.90 12.24 -27.32
CA HIS A 919 4.40 11.02 -27.93
C HIS A 919 4.49 11.19 -29.44
N THR A 920 5.70 11.23 -29.98
CA THR A 920 5.88 11.14 -31.44
C THR A 920 5.37 9.78 -31.86
N GLU A 921 4.19 9.78 -32.46
CA GLU A 921 3.53 8.58 -32.95
C GLU A 921 4.40 7.90 -34.01
N HIS A 922 4.36 6.56 -34.03
CA HIS A 922 5.40 5.76 -34.67
C HIS A 922 5.44 5.99 -36.18
N PHE A 923 4.25 6.06 -36.77
CA PHE A 923 4.01 6.34 -38.16
C PHE A 923 2.63 6.99 -38.30
N ARG A 924 2.49 7.95 -39.21
CA ARG A 924 1.22 8.55 -39.62
C ARG A 924 1.27 8.85 -41.10
N LEU A 925 0.31 8.35 -41.86
CA LEU A 925 0.24 8.54 -43.30
C LEU A 925 -0.25 9.95 -43.66
N SER A 926 -1.23 10.50 -42.92
CA SER A 926 -1.87 11.80 -43.24
C SER A 926 -1.35 12.99 -42.41
N GLN A 927 -0.11 12.92 -41.92
CA GLN A 927 0.49 13.91 -41.00
C GLN A 927 0.34 15.38 -41.45
N HIS A 928 0.32 15.65 -42.75
CA HIS A 928 0.21 17.02 -43.32
C HIS A 928 -1.20 17.37 -43.86
N LYS A 929 -2.15 16.42 -43.83
CA LYS A 929 -3.53 16.59 -44.29
C LYS A 929 -4.53 15.96 -43.31
N PRO A 930 -4.53 16.35 -42.02
CA PRO A 930 -5.40 15.72 -41.03
C PRO A 930 -6.90 15.94 -41.31
N SER A 931 -7.27 16.96 -42.09
CA SER A 931 -8.64 17.20 -42.56
C SER A 931 -9.16 16.15 -43.55
N TRP A 932 -8.29 15.27 -44.07
CA TRP A 932 -8.66 14.19 -44.97
C TRP A 932 -9.05 12.90 -44.23
N VAL A 933 -8.87 12.85 -42.91
CA VAL A 933 -9.39 11.76 -42.10
C VAL A 933 -10.90 11.92 -41.99
N SER A 934 -11.64 10.95 -42.53
CA SER A 934 -13.08 11.00 -42.76
C SER A 934 -13.82 9.88 -42.04
N LEU A 935 -15.03 10.20 -41.56
CA LEU A 935 -15.99 9.25 -40.97
C LEU A 935 -16.93 8.65 -42.03
N GLU A 936 -16.83 9.06 -43.29
CA GLU A 936 -17.82 8.70 -44.32
C GLU A 936 -17.77 7.21 -44.70
N LYS A 937 -16.56 6.66 -44.84
CA LYS A 937 -16.32 5.29 -45.31
C LYS A 937 -15.13 4.66 -44.58
N PRO A 938 -15.27 4.21 -43.33
CA PRO A 938 -14.29 3.35 -42.66
C PRO A 938 -14.38 1.89 -43.13
N HIS A 939 -13.23 1.22 -43.25
CA HIS A 939 -13.13 -0.22 -43.45
C HIS A 939 -13.24 -0.94 -42.11
N THR A 940 -12.41 -0.52 -41.16
CA THR A 940 -12.53 -0.89 -39.75
C THR A 940 -12.59 0.36 -38.88
N GLY A 941 -12.96 0.22 -37.60
CA GLY A 941 -13.03 1.37 -36.71
C GLY A 941 -14.09 2.41 -37.12
N TYR A 942 -13.73 3.69 -37.00
CA TYR A 942 -14.58 4.85 -37.29
C TYR A 942 -14.01 5.75 -38.39
N TYR A 943 -12.70 5.77 -38.58
CA TYR A 943 -12.02 6.73 -39.44
C TYR A 943 -11.30 6.05 -40.60
N SER A 944 -11.24 6.73 -41.74
CA SER A 944 -10.46 6.33 -42.93
C SER A 944 -9.81 7.57 -43.55
N LEU A 945 -8.84 7.38 -44.44
CA LEU A 945 -8.25 8.48 -45.20
C LEU A 945 -8.97 8.68 -46.54
N GLN A 946 -9.57 9.86 -46.73
CA GLN A 946 -10.18 10.29 -47.99
C GLN A 946 -9.15 11.02 -48.86
N ILE A 947 -8.88 10.51 -50.06
CA ILE A 947 -8.02 11.19 -51.04
C ILE A 947 -8.92 11.83 -52.10
N PRO A 948 -8.95 13.17 -52.24
CA PRO A 948 -9.74 13.87 -53.24
C PRO A 948 -9.41 13.44 -54.68
N ALA A 949 -10.33 13.70 -55.60
CA ALA A 949 -10.13 13.48 -57.03
C ALA A 949 -8.87 14.22 -57.54
N HIS A 950 -8.05 13.53 -58.34
CA HIS A 950 -6.81 14.06 -58.92
C HIS A 950 -5.74 14.54 -57.92
N ASP A 951 -5.83 14.13 -56.66
CA ASP A 951 -4.87 14.49 -55.60
C ASP A 951 -4.04 13.27 -55.17
N SER A 952 -3.00 13.51 -54.36
CA SER A 952 -2.11 12.46 -53.85
C SER A 952 -1.73 12.69 -52.39
N ILE A 953 -1.60 11.60 -51.65
CA ILE A 953 -0.95 11.63 -50.34
C ILE A 953 0.50 11.23 -50.50
N LEU A 954 1.41 12.05 -49.96
CA LEU A 954 2.85 11.83 -50.00
C LEU A 954 3.36 11.67 -48.57
N LYS A 955 3.98 10.53 -48.27
CA LYS A 955 4.74 10.33 -47.03
C LYS A 955 6.21 10.30 -47.36
N THR A 956 6.96 11.26 -46.82
CA THR A 956 8.42 11.24 -46.89
C THR A 956 9.00 10.51 -45.68
N THR A 957 9.93 9.58 -45.91
CA THR A 957 10.74 8.96 -44.85
C THR A 957 12.23 9.11 -45.17
N ARG A 958 13.06 9.16 -44.13
CA ARG A 958 14.52 9.30 -44.28
C ARG A 958 15.14 7.98 -44.71
N VAL A 959 16.12 8.09 -45.59
CA VAL A 959 17.10 7.03 -45.85
C VAL A 959 18.08 6.98 -44.68
N ASN A 960 18.45 5.78 -44.26
CA ASN A 960 19.33 5.51 -43.13
C ASN A 960 20.56 6.42 -43.11
N ASP A 961 20.48 7.51 -42.33
CA ASP A 961 21.61 8.31 -41.92
C ASP A 961 22.30 7.48 -40.84
N ASN A 962 23.30 6.69 -41.24
CA ASN A 962 24.44 6.45 -40.35
C ASN A 962 25.18 7.79 -40.15
N ILE A 963 24.50 8.84 -39.68
CA ILE A 963 25.16 9.94 -39.01
C ILE A 963 25.62 9.34 -37.71
N LEU A 964 26.86 8.88 -37.79
CA LEU A 964 27.75 8.69 -36.68
C LEU A 964 27.62 9.93 -35.77
N LEU A 965 26.75 9.87 -34.77
CA LEU A 965 27.02 10.52 -33.48
C LEU A 965 28.14 9.72 -32.80
N ASN A 966 29.26 9.58 -33.51
CA ASN A 966 30.55 9.22 -32.94
C ASN A 966 31.07 10.46 -32.22
N SER A 967 30.45 10.76 -31.08
CA SER A 967 31.22 11.23 -29.96
C SER A 967 30.94 10.27 -28.81
N PRO A 968 31.88 9.39 -28.44
CA PRO A 968 31.85 8.76 -27.14
C PRO A 968 32.19 9.86 -26.12
N ASP A 969 31.30 10.84 -25.93
CA ASP A 969 31.43 11.76 -24.80
C ASP A 969 30.91 11.04 -23.57
N THR A 970 31.81 10.26 -23.00
CA THR A 970 31.79 9.86 -21.60
C THR A 970 31.86 11.10 -20.70
N ILE A 971 30.85 11.96 -20.68
CA ILE A 971 30.59 12.90 -19.58
C ILE A 971 29.08 13.15 -19.51
N TYR A 972 28.47 12.83 -18.36
CA TYR A 972 27.19 13.39 -17.92
C TYR A 972 27.28 14.92 -17.95
N SER A 973 26.97 15.54 -19.09
CA SER A 973 27.10 16.99 -19.31
C SER A 973 25.91 17.74 -18.71
N ILE A 974 26.10 19.04 -18.49
CA ILE A 974 25.03 19.97 -18.13
C ILE A 974 24.97 21.04 -19.21
N PRO A 975 23.83 21.20 -19.91
CA PRO A 975 22.58 20.45 -19.73
C PRO A 975 22.68 18.96 -20.14
N PHE A 976 21.74 18.14 -19.65
CA PHE A 976 21.63 16.73 -20.03
C PHE A 976 21.44 16.62 -21.54
N LYS A 977 22.23 15.77 -22.20
CA LYS A 977 22.16 15.53 -23.64
C LYS A 977 21.59 14.14 -23.88
N ILE A 978 20.56 14.07 -24.73
CA ILE A 978 20.04 12.79 -25.23
C ILE A 978 21.06 12.24 -26.22
N THR A 979 21.63 11.08 -25.91
CA THR A 979 22.49 10.29 -26.80
C THR A 979 21.66 9.23 -27.52
N SER A 980 22.21 8.63 -28.58
CA SER A 980 21.54 7.60 -29.38
C SER A 980 21.11 6.36 -28.58
N GLU A 981 21.72 6.10 -27.41
CA GLU A 981 21.37 4.97 -26.55
C GLU A 981 19.96 5.07 -25.91
N TYR A 982 19.45 6.29 -25.76
CA TYR A 982 18.09 6.56 -25.28
C TYR A 982 17.08 6.58 -26.43
N CYS A 983 17.54 6.69 -27.67
CA CYS A 983 16.69 6.86 -28.84
C CYS A 983 16.11 5.53 -29.33
N SER A 984 14.79 5.38 -29.29
CA SER A 984 14.11 4.43 -30.18
C SER A 984 13.90 5.12 -31.54
N ASP A 985 14.39 4.50 -32.60
CA ASP A 985 14.33 5.05 -33.96
C ASP A 985 12.88 5.26 -34.45
N VAL A 986 12.69 6.30 -35.24
CA VAL A 986 11.45 6.56 -36.00
C VAL A 986 11.45 5.66 -37.26
N PHE A 987 10.26 5.40 -37.82
CA PHE A 987 10.09 4.61 -39.03
C PHE A 987 11.06 5.01 -40.15
N HIS A 988 11.88 4.07 -40.62
CA HIS A 988 12.82 4.22 -41.72
C HIS A 988 12.96 2.91 -42.52
N LEU A 989 13.48 3.04 -43.75
CA LEU A 989 13.70 1.92 -44.66
C LEU A 989 15.18 1.51 -44.69
N ASN A 990 15.44 0.21 -44.51
CA ASN A 990 16.78 -0.37 -44.49
C ASN A 990 17.26 -0.71 -45.89
N ASN A 991 18.43 -0.21 -46.27
CA ASN A 991 19.02 -0.48 -47.58
C ASN A 991 19.15 -1.99 -47.85
N ASN A 992 18.91 -2.41 -49.08
CA ASN A 992 18.87 -3.80 -49.55
C ASN A 992 17.80 -4.68 -48.87
N THR A 993 16.74 -4.10 -48.32
CA THR A 993 15.63 -4.86 -47.70
C THR A 993 14.40 -4.86 -48.60
N LYS A 994 13.77 -6.04 -48.73
CA LYS A 994 12.47 -6.20 -49.41
C LYS A 994 11.35 -5.89 -48.42
N TYR A 995 10.44 -4.99 -48.80
CA TYR A 995 9.29 -4.59 -47.98
C TYR A 995 7.98 -5.03 -48.63
N LEU A 996 7.01 -5.42 -47.81
CA LEU A 996 5.63 -5.66 -48.17
C LEU A 996 4.79 -4.48 -47.67
N TYR A 997 3.91 -3.94 -48.51
CA TYR A 997 2.89 -2.99 -48.10
C TYR A 997 1.50 -3.54 -48.42
N SER A 998 0.53 -3.20 -47.58
CA SER A 998 -0.86 -3.60 -47.74
C SER A 998 -1.77 -2.49 -47.22
N PHE A 999 -2.89 -2.26 -47.88
CA PHE A 999 -3.93 -1.34 -47.44
C PHE A 999 -5.27 -1.73 -48.04
N TRP A 1000 -6.35 -1.25 -47.44
CA TRP A 1000 -7.70 -1.40 -47.95
C TRP A 1000 -8.12 -0.17 -48.74
N TYR A 1001 -8.78 -0.40 -49.87
CA TYR A 1001 -9.17 0.62 -50.83
C TYR A 1001 -10.68 0.54 -51.14
N TYR A 1002 -11.34 1.70 -51.19
CA TYR A 1002 -12.73 1.84 -51.60
C TYR A 1002 -12.87 2.94 -52.66
N GLY A 1003 -13.39 2.61 -53.84
CA GLY A 1003 -13.60 3.53 -54.96
C GLY A 1003 -13.84 2.83 -56.30
N ASP A 1004 -13.97 3.62 -57.37
CA ASP A 1004 -14.23 3.14 -58.74
C ASP A 1004 -13.07 2.30 -59.32
N SER A 1005 -13.31 1.51 -60.37
CA SER A 1005 -12.25 0.63 -60.92
C SER A 1005 -11.10 1.43 -61.56
N ILE A 1006 -9.96 1.50 -60.88
CA ILE A 1006 -8.73 2.16 -61.32
C ILE A 1006 -7.85 1.18 -62.11
N ASN A 1007 -7.03 1.69 -63.02
CA ASN A 1007 -5.86 0.96 -63.52
C ASN A 1007 -4.81 0.88 -62.38
N TYR A 1008 -4.80 -0.24 -61.65
CA TYR A 1008 -4.10 -0.39 -60.38
C TYR A 1008 -2.59 -0.15 -60.43
N SER A 1009 -1.96 -0.27 -61.61
CA SER A 1009 -0.52 -0.03 -61.81
C SER A 1009 -0.07 1.41 -61.58
N SER A 1010 -0.98 2.37 -61.36
CA SER A 1010 -0.65 3.78 -61.05
C SER A 1010 -1.22 4.26 -59.70
N LEU A 1011 -1.88 3.40 -58.93
CA LEU A 1011 -2.59 3.81 -57.70
C LEU A 1011 -1.62 4.11 -56.55
N ALA A 1012 -0.62 3.26 -56.34
CA ALA A 1012 0.45 3.47 -55.37
C ALA A 1012 1.78 3.43 -56.12
N SER A 1013 2.71 4.32 -55.75
CA SER A 1013 4.07 4.27 -56.26
C SER A 1013 5.06 4.68 -55.18
N VAL A 1014 6.22 4.03 -55.16
CA VAL A 1014 7.33 4.38 -54.28
C VAL A 1014 8.42 5.02 -55.13
N SER A 1015 8.82 6.24 -54.79
CA SER A 1015 9.84 6.98 -55.55
C SER A 1015 10.81 7.70 -54.63
N PHE A 1016 11.99 8.02 -55.16
CA PHE A 1016 12.92 8.95 -54.54
C PHE A 1016 12.43 10.39 -54.71
N LEU A 1017 12.74 11.27 -53.75
CA LEU A 1017 12.45 12.71 -53.83
C LEU A 1017 12.93 13.35 -55.15
N ASN A 1018 14.00 12.80 -55.75
CA ASN A 1018 14.58 13.29 -57.01
C ASN A 1018 13.80 12.81 -58.27
N GLY A 1019 12.62 12.19 -58.10
CA GLY A 1019 11.77 11.70 -59.19
C GLY A 1019 12.17 10.34 -59.79
N ASN A 1020 13.19 9.68 -59.25
CA ASN A 1020 13.55 8.32 -59.68
C ASN A 1020 12.60 7.30 -59.04
N ASN A 1021 11.87 6.54 -59.85
CA ASN A 1021 10.94 5.52 -59.35
C ASN A 1021 11.71 4.31 -58.79
N ILE A 1022 11.28 3.81 -57.63
CA ILE A 1022 11.66 2.48 -57.14
C ILE A 1022 10.68 1.50 -57.75
N PRO A 1023 11.13 0.51 -58.55
CA PRO A 1023 10.22 -0.49 -59.09
C PRO A 1023 9.50 -1.24 -57.97
N ASP A 1024 8.18 -1.09 -57.91
CA ASP A 1024 7.28 -1.85 -57.06
C ASP A 1024 6.48 -2.86 -57.89
N THR A 1025 5.91 -3.86 -57.22
CA THR A 1025 5.11 -4.91 -57.86
C THR A 1025 3.89 -5.17 -57.00
N ILE A 1026 2.71 -5.04 -57.60
CA ILE A 1026 1.45 -5.44 -56.95
C ILE A 1026 1.35 -6.95 -57.01
N ASP A 1027 1.30 -7.58 -55.83
CA ASP A 1027 1.23 -9.04 -55.69
C ASP A 1027 -0.21 -9.55 -55.82
N TYR A 1028 -1.14 -8.84 -55.20
CA TYR A 1028 -2.52 -9.31 -55.07
C TYR A 1028 -3.50 -8.15 -54.87
N ILE A 1029 -4.68 -8.28 -55.46
CA ILE A 1029 -5.84 -7.43 -55.21
C ILE A 1029 -7.03 -8.35 -54.92
N SER A 1030 -7.66 -8.16 -53.77
CA SER A 1030 -8.80 -8.99 -53.38
C SER A 1030 -10.04 -8.70 -54.23
N PRO A 1031 -11.00 -9.65 -54.31
CA PRO A 1031 -12.38 -9.33 -54.67
C PRO A 1031 -12.94 -8.23 -53.75
N ALA A 1032 -13.96 -7.53 -54.23
CA ALA A 1032 -14.65 -6.53 -53.40
C ALA A 1032 -15.43 -7.21 -52.28
N ILE A 1033 -15.09 -6.91 -51.03
CA ILE A 1033 -15.79 -7.35 -49.82
C ILE A 1033 -16.49 -6.12 -49.26
N GLU A 1034 -17.82 -6.06 -49.34
CA GLU A 1034 -18.61 -4.88 -48.94
C GLU A 1034 -18.13 -3.55 -49.60
N GLY A 1035 -17.60 -3.65 -50.82
CA GLY A 1035 -17.06 -2.50 -51.58
C GLY A 1035 -15.57 -2.20 -51.34
N TRP A 1036 -14.96 -2.79 -50.32
CA TRP A 1036 -13.53 -2.68 -50.04
C TRP A 1036 -12.71 -3.72 -50.77
N ARG A 1037 -11.52 -3.35 -51.23
CA ARG A 1037 -10.54 -4.26 -51.83
C ARG A 1037 -9.21 -4.10 -51.13
N GLN A 1038 -8.61 -5.21 -50.75
CA GLN A 1038 -7.26 -5.23 -50.23
C GLN A 1038 -6.28 -5.13 -51.40
N VAL A 1039 -5.30 -4.25 -51.30
CA VAL A 1039 -4.16 -4.17 -52.23
C VAL A 1039 -2.91 -4.57 -51.47
N THR A 1040 -2.17 -5.55 -52.00
CA THR A 1040 -0.87 -5.96 -51.46
C THR A 1040 0.19 -5.85 -52.55
N GLY A 1041 1.33 -5.26 -52.22
CA GLY A 1041 2.48 -5.17 -53.12
C GLY A 1041 3.79 -5.18 -52.36
N HIS A 1042 4.88 -5.34 -53.10
CA HIS A 1042 6.22 -5.31 -52.56
C HIS A 1042 7.17 -4.48 -53.40
N PHE A 1043 8.21 -3.99 -52.75
CA PHE A 1043 9.35 -3.35 -53.41
C PHE A 1043 10.64 -3.73 -52.70
N THR A 1044 11.76 -3.64 -53.40
CA THR A 1044 13.08 -3.79 -52.79
C THR A 1044 13.72 -2.44 -52.71
N TYR A 1045 14.00 -1.99 -51.50
CA TYR A 1045 14.66 -0.72 -51.29
C TYR A 1045 16.18 -0.89 -51.47
N GLN A 1046 16.74 -0.29 -52.52
CA GLN A 1046 18.19 -0.29 -52.79
C GLN A 1046 18.68 1.11 -53.17
N VAL A 1047 19.71 1.60 -52.48
CA VAL A 1047 20.39 2.87 -52.78
C VAL A 1047 21.90 2.66 -52.89
N THR A 1048 22.49 3.19 -53.96
CA THR A 1048 23.94 3.28 -54.16
C THR A 1048 24.56 4.42 -53.33
N LEU A 1049 25.76 4.18 -52.79
CA LEU A 1049 26.50 5.05 -51.85
C LEU A 1049 26.62 6.53 -52.27
N ALA A 1050 26.55 6.85 -53.56
CA ALA A 1050 26.65 8.22 -54.07
C ALA A 1050 25.40 9.11 -53.79
N ALA A 1051 24.27 8.53 -53.37
CA ALA A 1051 23.01 9.25 -53.16
C ALA A 1051 22.62 9.44 -51.67
N ILE A 1052 23.45 8.99 -50.72
CA ILE A 1052 23.08 8.84 -49.30
C ILE A 1052 22.96 10.17 -48.53
N GLN A 1053 23.45 11.29 -49.06
CA GLN A 1053 23.24 12.58 -48.39
C GLN A 1053 21.83 13.10 -48.67
N CYS A 1054 20.95 13.00 -47.66
CA CYS A 1054 19.60 13.57 -47.64
C CYS A 1054 18.58 13.01 -48.64
N THR A 1055 18.67 11.74 -49.07
CA THR A 1055 17.57 11.16 -49.85
C THR A 1055 16.35 10.95 -48.93
N LYS A 1056 15.22 11.59 -49.26
CA LYS A 1056 13.90 11.21 -48.73
C LYS A 1056 13.23 10.26 -49.72
N ILE A 1057 12.58 9.21 -49.21
CA ILE A 1057 11.73 8.33 -50.02
C ILE A 1057 10.31 8.85 -49.90
N ILE A 1058 9.64 9.04 -51.03
CA ILE A 1058 8.23 9.35 -51.12
C ILE A 1058 7.47 8.04 -51.32
N PHE A 1059 6.65 7.67 -50.35
CA PHE A 1059 5.54 6.76 -50.60
C PHE A 1059 4.34 7.61 -51.04
N SER A 1060 3.84 7.35 -52.25
CA SER A 1060 2.73 8.10 -52.83
C SER A 1060 1.54 7.19 -53.09
N ILE A 1061 0.35 7.64 -52.72
CA ILE A 1061 -0.90 7.08 -53.22
C ILE A 1061 -1.62 8.17 -53.99
N ILE A 1062 -1.92 7.91 -55.26
CA ILE A 1062 -2.42 8.90 -56.21
C ILE A 1062 -3.82 8.49 -56.65
N ASN A 1063 -4.77 9.41 -56.49
CA ASN A 1063 -6.10 9.24 -57.02
C ASN A 1063 -6.20 9.83 -58.43
N HIS A 1064 -6.26 8.99 -59.45
CA HIS A 1064 -6.41 9.41 -60.85
C HIS A 1064 -7.87 9.53 -61.32
N THR A 1065 -8.84 9.35 -60.41
CA THR A 1065 -10.26 9.33 -60.75
C THR A 1065 -10.93 10.68 -60.51
N ASP A 1066 -12.10 10.87 -61.11
CA ASP A 1066 -12.94 12.07 -60.93
C ASP A 1066 -13.73 12.05 -59.60
N SER A 1067 -13.61 10.99 -58.80
CA SER A 1067 -14.28 10.81 -57.51
C SER A 1067 -13.24 10.65 -56.38
N SER A 1068 -13.62 10.97 -55.14
CA SER A 1068 -12.73 10.72 -54.00
C SER A 1068 -12.61 9.22 -53.73
N ILE A 1069 -11.42 8.76 -53.36
CA ILE A 1069 -11.18 7.39 -52.92
C ILE A 1069 -10.93 7.34 -51.41
N PHE A 1070 -11.17 6.19 -50.79
CA PHE A 1070 -10.92 5.98 -49.36
C PHE A 1070 -9.91 4.87 -49.16
N ILE A 1071 -9.03 5.07 -48.18
CA ILE A 1071 -7.98 4.14 -47.81
C ILE A 1071 -8.02 3.92 -46.32
N ASP A 1072 -7.82 2.68 -45.91
CA ASP A 1072 -7.82 2.31 -44.52
C ASP A 1072 -6.81 1.19 -44.22
N ASP A 1073 -6.50 1.01 -42.93
CA ASP A 1073 -5.68 -0.09 -42.41
C ASP A 1073 -4.36 -0.27 -43.17
N PHE A 1074 -3.64 0.84 -43.35
CA PHE A 1074 -2.36 0.87 -44.06
C PHE A 1074 -1.28 0.19 -43.22
N ARG A 1075 -0.49 -0.67 -43.85
CA ARG A 1075 0.69 -1.28 -43.24
C ARG A 1075 1.86 -1.43 -44.20
N MET A 1076 3.07 -1.34 -43.66
CA MET A 1076 4.32 -1.68 -44.34
C MET A 1076 5.26 -2.37 -43.35
N HIS A 1077 5.88 -3.47 -43.76
CA HIS A 1077 6.87 -4.18 -42.94
C HIS A 1077 7.85 -4.96 -43.84
N PRO A 1078 9.00 -5.44 -43.32
CA PRO A 1078 9.88 -6.30 -44.09
C PRO A 1078 9.17 -7.57 -44.57
N TYR A 1079 9.53 -8.05 -45.76
CA TYR A 1079 8.83 -9.16 -46.44
C TYR A 1079 8.90 -10.49 -45.66
N GLN A 1080 9.95 -10.69 -44.87
CA GLN A 1080 10.12 -11.87 -44.00
C GLN A 1080 9.54 -11.69 -42.58
N ALA A 1081 8.89 -10.55 -42.33
CA ALA A 1081 8.27 -10.25 -41.05
C ALA A 1081 6.80 -10.68 -41.06
N ASN A 1082 6.28 -10.96 -39.86
CA ASN A 1082 4.88 -11.27 -39.65
C ASN A 1082 4.27 -10.22 -38.71
N MET A 1083 3.11 -9.66 -39.04
CA MET A 1083 2.52 -8.52 -38.34
C MET A 1083 1.03 -8.70 -38.06
N LYS A 1084 0.60 -8.33 -36.85
CA LYS A 1084 -0.81 -8.16 -36.45
C LYS A 1084 -1.03 -6.72 -36.01
N SER A 1085 -2.21 -6.19 -36.30
CA SER A 1085 -2.59 -4.84 -35.89
C SER A 1085 -3.92 -4.81 -35.17
N PHE A 1086 -4.12 -3.80 -34.34
CA PHE A 1086 -5.31 -3.62 -33.53
C PHE A 1086 -5.89 -2.24 -33.78
N VAL A 1087 -7.20 -2.22 -34.00
CA VAL A 1087 -7.98 -1.00 -34.25
C VAL A 1087 -8.93 -0.83 -33.07
N TYR A 1088 -8.89 0.35 -32.44
CA TYR A 1088 -9.64 0.63 -31.23
C TYR A 1088 -10.62 1.76 -31.44
N ASN A 1089 -11.70 1.75 -30.66
CA ASN A 1089 -12.61 2.88 -30.59
C ASN A 1089 -11.90 4.05 -29.87
N PRO A 1090 -11.79 5.23 -30.48
CA PRO A 1090 -11.01 6.34 -29.94
C PRO A 1090 -11.61 6.99 -28.69
N PHE A 1091 -12.90 6.75 -28.42
CA PHE A 1091 -13.61 7.34 -27.29
C PHE A 1091 -13.60 6.45 -26.05
N ASN A 1092 -13.86 5.15 -26.22
CA ASN A 1092 -13.99 4.20 -25.10
C ASN A 1092 -12.83 3.19 -25.00
N LEU A 1093 -11.89 3.21 -25.95
CA LEU A 1093 -10.68 2.37 -25.98
C LEU A 1093 -10.95 0.86 -26.09
N LEU A 1094 -12.16 0.45 -26.47
CA LEU A 1094 -12.48 -0.96 -26.73
C LEU A 1094 -11.91 -1.39 -28.10
N PRO A 1095 -11.38 -2.62 -28.23
CA PRO A 1095 -10.90 -3.13 -29.51
C PRO A 1095 -12.07 -3.36 -30.47
N VAL A 1096 -12.06 -2.66 -31.61
CA VAL A 1096 -13.10 -2.74 -32.65
C VAL A 1096 -12.73 -3.77 -33.70
N ALA A 1097 -11.47 -3.82 -34.11
CA ALA A 1097 -10.99 -4.83 -35.04
C ALA A 1097 -9.59 -5.33 -34.70
N LEU A 1098 -9.33 -6.58 -35.06
CA LEU A 1098 -8.00 -7.18 -35.04
C LEU A 1098 -7.65 -7.64 -36.46
N LEU A 1099 -6.63 -7.02 -37.04
CA LEU A 1099 -6.10 -7.33 -38.36
C LEU A 1099 -5.06 -8.44 -38.22
N ASP A 1100 -5.26 -9.52 -38.96
CA ASP A 1100 -4.36 -10.67 -38.92
C ASP A 1100 -3.11 -10.51 -39.79
N GLU A 1101 -2.32 -11.57 -39.85
CA GLU A 1101 -1.07 -11.65 -40.62
C GLU A 1101 -1.24 -11.24 -42.09
N ASN A 1102 -2.44 -11.41 -42.66
CA ASN A 1102 -2.78 -11.11 -44.04
C ASN A 1102 -3.62 -9.83 -44.20
N ASN A 1103 -3.78 -9.02 -43.16
CA ASN A 1103 -4.58 -7.78 -43.12
C ASN A 1103 -6.09 -7.98 -43.17
N PHE A 1104 -6.59 -9.19 -42.90
CA PHE A 1104 -8.03 -9.43 -42.80
C PHE A 1104 -8.52 -9.13 -41.39
N ALA A 1105 -9.67 -8.44 -41.31
CA ALA A 1105 -10.21 -7.97 -40.05
C ALA A 1105 -10.99 -9.06 -39.29
N THR A 1106 -10.82 -9.09 -37.96
CA THR A 1106 -11.74 -9.73 -37.01
C THR A 1106 -12.43 -8.62 -36.22
N ILE A 1107 -13.69 -8.34 -36.53
CA ILE A 1107 -14.47 -7.19 -36.04
C ILE A 1107 -15.31 -7.61 -34.82
N TYR A 1108 -15.23 -6.83 -33.76
CA TYR A 1108 -15.97 -7.01 -32.51
C TYR A 1108 -17.10 -6.00 -32.42
N GLN A 1109 -18.33 -6.48 -32.22
CA GLN A 1109 -19.50 -5.64 -31.98
C GLN A 1109 -19.91 -5.73 -30.52
N TYR A 1110 -20.13 -4.57 -29.89
CA TYR A 1110 -20.47 -4.47 -28.46
C TYR A 1110 -21.92 -4.03 -28.27
N ASP A 1111 -22.55 -4.50 -27.19
CA ASP A 1111 -23.87 -4.02 -26.77
C ASP A 1111 -23.81 -2.76 -25.88
N GLU A 1112 -24.97 -2.22 -25.48
CA GLU A 1112 -25.08 -1.04 -24.61
C GLU A 1112 -24.39 -1.22 -23.24
N GLN A 1113 -24.15 -2.47 -22.82
CA GLN A 1113 -23.43 -2.82 -21.59
C GLN A 1113 -21.92 -3.05 -21.85
N GLN A 1114 -21.42 -2.73 -23.04
CA GLN A 1114 -20.02 -2.93 -23.47
C GLN A 1114 -19.58 -4.40 -23.46
N GLN A 1115 -20.50 -5.34 -23.65
CA GLN A 1115 -20.18 -6.76 -23.82
C GLN A 1115 -20.16 -7.14 -25.30
N VAL A 1116 -19.22 -8.00 -25.71
CA VAL A 1116 -19.13 -8.48 -27.09
C VAL A 1116 -20.38 -9.29 -27.44
N GLN A 1117 -21.13 -8.80 -28.42
CA GLN A 1117 -22.36 -9.40 -28.94
C GLN A 1117 -22.06 -10.33 -30.12
N ASN A 1118 -21.26 -9.86 -31.07
CA ASN A 1118 -20.91 -10.58 -32.29
C ASN A 1118 -19.41 -10.48 -32.57
N ILE A 1119 -18.84 -11.56 -33.11
CA ILE A 1119 -17.48 -11.58 -33.67
C ILE A 1119 -17.60 -11.94 -35.15
N ILE A 1120 -17.17 -11.02 -36.01
CA ILE A 1120 -17.21 -11.16 -37.46
C ILE A 1120 -15.78 -11.31 -37.95
N LYS A 1121 -15.52 -12.25 -38.85
CA LYS A 1121 -14.22 -12.48 -39.46
C LYS A 1121 -14.32 -12.26 -40.95
N GLU A 1122 -13.45 -11.40 -41.45
CA GLU A 1122 -13.28 -11.16 -42.87
C GLU A 1122 -12.41 -12.24 -43.51
N THR A 1123 -12.83 -12.68 -44.69
CA THR A 1123 -12.14 -13.68 -45.48
C THR A 1123 -12.21 -13.31 -46.96
N GLU A 1124 -11.39 -13.94 -47.81
CA GLU A 1124 -11.44 -13.76 -49.27
C GLU A 1124 -12.83 -14.04 -49.88
N LYS A 1125 -13.68 -14.82 -49.19
CA LYS A 1125 -15.03 -15.16 -49.63
C LYS A 1125 -16.11 -14.22 -49.07
N GLY A 1126 -15.73 -13.22 -48.28
CA GLY A 1126 -16.62 -12.28 -47.59
C GLY A 1126 -16.58 -12.39 -46.06
N LEU A 1127 -17.52 -11.71 -45.41
CA LEU A 1127 -17.66 -11.66 -43.95
C LEU A 1127 -18.37 -12.91 -43.39
N ILE A 1128 -17.80 -13.52 -42.36
CA ILE A 1128 -18.32 -14.72 -41.70
C ILE A 1128 -18.52 -14.43 -40.20
N PHE A 1129 -19.67 -14.79 -39.63
CA PHE A 1129 -19.88 -14.72 -38.18
C PHE A 1129 -19.23 -15.93 -37.49
N ILE A 1130 -18.33 -15.68 -36.54
CA ILE A 1130 -17.70 -16.72 -35.71
C ILE A 1130 -18.54 -17.04 -34.47
N ASP A 1131 -19.04 -16.01 -33.80
CA ASP A 1131 -19.90 -16.12 -32.62
C ASP A 1131 -21.02 -15.08 -32.72
N TYR A 1132 -22.26 -15.52 -32.52
CA TYR A 1132 -23.46 -14.70 -32.70
C TYR A 1132 -24.44 -14.94 -31.55
N LYS A 1133 -24.56 -13.96 -30.64
CA LYS A 1133 -25.50 -14.02 -29.50
C LYS A 1133 -26.79 -13.26 -29.84
N LYS A 1134 -27.82 -13.99 -30.28
CA LYS A 1134 -29.14 -13.42 -30.60
C LYS A 1134 -29.90 -13.05 -29.31
N LYS A 1135 -29.94 -11.77 -28.91
CA LYS A 1135 -30.89 -11.28 -27.89
C LYS A 1135 -32.30 -11.25 -28.52
N HIS A 1136 -33.17 -12.19 -28.19
CA HIS A 1136 -34.61 -12.06 -28.48
C HIS A 1136 -35.18 -10.91 -27.63
N LYS A 1137 -35.47 -9.78 -28.28
CA LYS A 1137 -36.18 -8.65 -27.69
C LYS A 1137 -37.63 -9.11 -27.43
N MET A 1138 -37.95 -9.55 -26.20
CA MET A 1138 -39.35 -9.68 -25.78
C MET A 1138 -39.95 -8.29 -25.71
N ILE A 1139 -40.75 -7.95 -26.73
CA ILE A 1139 -41.66 -6.81 -26.69
C ILE A 1139 -42.71 -7.15 -25.62
N LYS A 1140 -42.81 -6.29 -24.61
CA LYS A 1140 -43.94 -6.29 -23.67
C LYS A 1140 -45.08 -5.48 -24.25
#